data_AF-M0CWX2-F1
#
_entry.id   AF-M0CWX2-F1
#
_cell.length_a   1.000
_cell.length_b   1.000
_cell.length_c   1.000
_cell.angle_alpha   90.00
_cell.angle_beta   90.00
_cell.angle_gamma   90.00
#
_symmetry.space_group_name_H-M   'P 1'
#
loop_
_entity.id
_entity.type
_entity.pdbx_description
1 polymer ?
#
loop_
_entity_poly.entity_id
_entity_poly.type
_entity_poly.pdbx_seq_one_letter_code
_entity_poly.pdbx_strand_id
1 'polypeptide(L)'
;MQQRRRDVLATGAALATLGLAGCDGLSGGDETDAPAETESDGENEFDEAAGEGDSPTDDSDGSGGSVDVAVAAEWNAMRARVWDAQALGLAGAHDAGASVAQSTFGRFEGASGEYGAHETLESTSESSYEGFEEALGELRSAGLEAGDVERTREEAGLASEHLATAQRELVGESAARAFDLQLLGAATLDAAALAGAGHFGGAQAAAESVLGRFEETAVHDALESVDADSYEAFEGSLEAVASSAGSEDAESVRAEAEAAYQATVDGSYALADSEAVAGTGHVAAIQARGWDGAALAAAGGPSTDYAHAAALTLYRARAADAHRLAARGETDRAATMAGDIFAHFEGARAHEALEEADDEAYEGFESGLAALRSAIENGNSSEIDDAAATVDENLVTGVDALAGSNAPLLAAAFSRARFADARELYRLGQNDVAATLAQGLFERFEADELGLHEALESTSEELYHSFEEEHLSGLITAFENTDDDAVSTHYEGVQSALLAFEIQAGSTATASGAEAAYVGARGFDAAVLDALGNDGRAEAIAQGAFEHFEAGAGGYHEALEDADESVYESFEERLGVVSSAAGDGEDVYPASKSFGAEALKSAYAIVEHAGGSTGGAGATVLQDAFAHFENARVHELLEEASTSAYETFEAELDAYIAAFEEGGDVAAAADAFADAALYAQFALVDSVEELPLDLRLAGSTSGGHGGGSESGGESSLQGGPNVVEGVPDDADYVVDMTAVAFEPAALTVSQGDTVAWTHTGGEAHSVTAAEGSLPDGAEYWASGGFDSEPAAREGWGAGDGAVQSGQSYVHTFETTGTHEYACIPHEAAGMVGSVTVE
;
A
#
# COMPACT_ATOMS: atom_id res chain seq x y z
N MET A 1 -35.73 13.45 -4.72
CA MET A 1 -36.47 13.28 -3.45
C MET A 1 -35.48 12.70 -2.46
N GLN A 2 -34.77 13.57 -1.75
CA GLN A 2 -33.74 13.22 -0.78
C GLN A 2 -34.38 12.70 0.51
N GLN A 3 -33.91 11.53 0.96
CA GLN A 3 -34.19 10.94 2.26
C GLN A 3 -33.26 11.55 3.31
N ARG A 4 -33.80 11.89 4.48
CA ARG A 4 -33.02 12.19 5.68
C ARG A 4 -32.72 10.87 6.40
N ARG A 5 -31.45 10.51 6.52
CA ARG A 5 -30.92 9.63 7.57
C ARG A 5 -30.29 10.52 8.64
N ARG A 6 -31.13 11.07 9.51
CA ARG A 6 -30.76 11.55 10.85
C ARG A 6 -31.66 10.78 11.77
N ASP A 7 -31.11 9.78 12.46
CA ASP A 7 -31.64 9.12 13.68
C ASP A 7 -31.04 7.70 13.80
N VAL A 8 -29.78 7.56 14.27
CA VAL A 8 -29.33 6.31 14.94
C VAL A 8 -28.37 6.54 16.14
N LEU A 9 -27.52 7.56 16.20
CA LEU A 9 -26.52 7.65 17.29
C LEU A 9 -26.92 8.54 18.49
N ALA A 10 -28.01 8.19 19.17
CA ALA A 10 -28.34 8.82 20.45
C ALA A 10 -29.01 7.84 21.42
N THR A 11 -28.27 6.83 21.91
CA THR A 11 -28.70 6.07 23.09
C THR A 11 -27.53 5.57 23.94
N GLY A 12 -27.33 6.21 25.10
CA GLY A 12 -26.41 5.81 26.18
C GLY A 12 -25.47 6.97 26.52
N ALA A 13 -25.49 7.64 27.67
CA ALA A 13 -25.85 7.22 29.02
C ALA A 13 -26.52 8.36 29.80
N ALA A 14 -27.45 8.00 30.67
CA ALA A 14 -28.02 8.88 31.67
C ALA A 14 -27.81 8.26 33.07
N LEU A 15 -27.60 9.15 34.06
CA LEU A 15 -27.47 8.99 35.52
C LEU A 15 -26.00 9.02 36.01
N ALA A 16 -25.57 9.87 36.94
CA ALA A 16 -26.29 10.51 38.04
C ALA A 16 -25.67 11.86 38.47
N THR A 17 -26.54 12.85 38.66
CA THR A 17 -26.27 14.12 39.32
C THR A 17 -26.20 13.97 40.85
N LEU A 18 -25.15 14.50 41.48
CA LEU A 18 -25.16 14.94 42.88
C LEU A 18 -24.45 16.29 42.97
N GLY A 19 -25.22 17.34 43.28
CA GLY A 19 -24.70 18.69 43.43
C GLY A 19 -24.16 18.98 44.84
N LEU A 20 -23.26 19.97 44.92
CA LEU A 20 -23.06 20.81 46.10
C LEU A 20 -22.70 22.23 45.64
N ALA A 21 -23.38 23.20 46.26
CA ALA A 21 -23.27 24.63 46.04
C ALA A 21 -22.14 25.27 46.88
N GLY A 22 -21.61 26.41 46.43
CA GLY A 22 -20.82 27.32 47.24
C GLY A 22 -20.64 28.69 46.56
N CYS A 23 -21.23 29.73 47.15
CA CYS A 23 -21.27 31.12 46.70
C CYS A 23 -20.16 32.00 47.30
N ASP A 24 -20.10 33.23 46.76
CA ASP A 24 -19.46 34.48 47.24
C ASP A 24 -17.93 34.57 47.10
N GLY A 25 -17.32 35.66 46.64
CA GLY A 25 -17.79 37.04 46.48
C GLY A 25 -16.94 38.01 47.32
N LEU A 26 -16.35 39.00 46.63
CA LEU A 26 -15.95 40.35 47.09
C LEU A 26 -14.52 40.64 47.62
N SER A 27 -14.06 41.82 47.14
CA SER A 27 -13.10 42.79 47.73
C SER A 27 -11.67 42.66 47.20
N GLY A 28 -11.00 43.68 46.63
CA GLY A 28 -11.22 45.12 46.55
C GLY A 28 -9.91 45.88 46.90
N GLY A 29 -9.58 46.95 46.15
CA GLY A 29 -8.62 48.02 46.53
C GLY A 29 -7.28 47.99 45.77
N ASP A 30 -7.09 48.93 44.83
CA ASP A 30 -6.31 50.20 44.96
C ASP A 30 -4.84 50.01 44.53
N GLU A 31 -4.46 50.48 43.33
CA GLU A 31 -3.82 51.80 43.11
C GLU A 31 -2.70 52.13 44.11
N THR A 32 -1.43 52.14 43.65
CA THR A 32 -0.57 53.35 43.62
C THR A 32 0.89 53.07 43.21
N ASP A 33 1.41 54.02 42.43
CA ASP A 33 2.79 54.54 42.39
C ASP A 33 3.95 53.70 41.82
N ALA A 34 4.22 53.93 40.52
CA ALA A 34 5.55 54.34 40.04
C ALA A 34 5.77 55.84 40.43
N PRO A 35 7.00 56.39 40.58
CA PRO A 35 8.06 56.32 39.56
C PRO A 35 9.52 56.37 40.10
N ALA A 36 10.51 56.14 39.23
CA ALA A 36 11.64 57.08 39.04
C ALA A 36 12.62 56.57 37.98
N GLU A 37 12.91 57.49 37.07
CA GLU A 37 13.91 57.47 36.01
C GLU A 37 15.35 57.38 36.51
N THR A 38 16.24 56.88 35.66
CA THR A 38 17.54 57.51 35.40
C THR A 38 18.03 57.17 33.98
N GLU A 39 18.22 58.22 33.19
CA GLU A 39 18.97 58.28 31.95
C GLU A 39 20.46 57.94 32.15
N SER A 40 21.11 57.42 31.10
CA SER A 40 22.50 57.71 30.78
C SER A 40 22.80 57.40 29.32
N ASP A 41 23.01 58.47 28.56
CA ASP A 41 23.54 58.53 27.20
C ASP A 41 24.86 57.76 26.98
N GLY A 42 25.08 57.41 25.72
CA GLY A 42 26.37 56.92 25.23
C GLY A 42 26.40 56.69 23.72
N GLU A 43 26.24 57.76 22.95
CA GLU A 43 26.49 57.80 21.50
C GLU A 43 27.94 57.40 21.15
N ASN A 44 28.11 56.65 20.05
CA ASN A 44 29.22 56.80 19.11
C ASN A 44 28.83 56.20 17.75
N GLU A 45 28.53 57.07 16.80
CA GLU A 45 28.54 56.80 15.36
C GLU A 45 29.98 56.64 14.84
N PHE A 46 30.19 55.73 13.87
CA PHE A 46 31.05 55.95 12.71
C PHE A 46 30.71 54.95 11.58
N ASP A 47 30.02 55.50 10.57
CA ASP A 47 30.06 55.31 9.10
C ASP A 47 30.31 53.96 8.39
N GLU A 48 29.35 53.71 7.49
CA GLU A 48 29.43 53.33 6.05
C GLU A 48 30.01 51.97 5.61
N ALA A 49 29.12 51.11 5.12
CA ALA A 49 29.17 50.62 3.74
C ALA A 49 27.76 50.26 3.25
N ALA A 50 27.30 50.94 2.20
CA ALA A 50 26.05 50.71 1.52
C ALA A 50 26.11 49.45 0.64
N GLY A 51 25.04 48.65 0.70
CA GLY A 51 24.66 47.66 -0.30
C GLY A 51 23.16 47.77 -0.49
N GLU A 52 22.74 48.16 -1.69
CA GLU A 52 21.34 48.24 -2.11
C GLU A 52 20.74 46.82 -2.11
N GLY A 53 19.66 46.63 -1.36
CA GLY A 53 18.82 45.44 -1.37
C GLY A 53 17.38 45.90 -1.32
N ASP A 54 16.65 45.61 -2.40
CA ASP A 54 15.25 45.92 -2.63
C ASP A 54 14.40 45.37 -1.46
N SER A 55 13.57 46.21 -0.84
CA SER A 55 12.58 45.78 0.15
C SER A 55 11.27 45.52 -0.58
N PRO A 56 10.65 44.34 -0.44
CA PRO A 56 9.31 44.13 -0.98
C PRO A 56 8.32 44.99 -0.20
N THR A 57 7.38 45.52 -0.97
CA THR A 57 6.36 46.47 -0.57
C THR A 57 5.37 45.86 0.41
N ASP A 58 5.21 46.55 1.53
CA ASP A 58 4.09 46.46 2.47
C ASP A 58 2.78 46.84 1.75
N ASP A 59 2.02 45.82 1.33
CA ASP A 59 0.60 45.93 0.97
C ASP A 59 -0.24 45.27 2.07
N SER A 60 -0.58 46.07 3.07
CA SER A 60 -1.53 45.74 4.12
C SER A 60 -2.95 46.13 3.71
N ASP A 61 -3.78 45.15 3.33
CA ASP A 61 -5.24 45.16 3.59
C ASP A 61 -5.87 43.74 3.43
N GLY A 62 -6.06 43.00 4.54
CA GLY A 62 -7.17 42.04 4.70
C GLY A 62 -6.96 40.51 4.55
N SER A 63 -6.53 39.84 5.63
CA SER A 63 -6.94 38.48 6.12
C SER A 63 -6.69 37.17 5.33
N GLY A 64 -5.53 36.96 4.72
CA GLY A 64 -5.02 35.61 4.38
C GLY A 64 -3.59 35.44 4.91
N GLY A 65 -3.22 34.26 5.41
CA GLY A 65 -1.80 33.93 5.68
C GLY A 65 -1.00 33.94 4.39
N SER A 66 0.34 34.01 4.43
CA SER A 66 1.12 33.78 3.20
C SER A 66 1.08 32.29 2.84
N VAL A 67 1.22 31.97 1.55
CA VAL A 67 1.39 30.60 1.03
C VAL A 67 2.44 29.79 1.81
N ASP A 68 3.47 30.47 2.31
CA ASP A 68 4.50 29.93 3.20
C ASP A 68 3.95 29.21 4.44
N VAL A 69 2.80 29.64 4.97
CA VAL A 69 2.14 29.01 6.13
C VAL A 69 1.60 27.63 5.78
N ALA A 70 1.08 27.45 4.56
CA ALA A 70 0.63 26.14 4.09
C ALA A 70 1.82 25.20 3.86
N VAL A 71 2.89 25.68 3.22
CA VAL A 71 4.11 24.89 3.02
C VAL A 71 4.75 24.49 4.36
N ALA A 72 4.84 25.43 5.30
CA ALA A 72 5.32 25.18 6.65
C ALA A 72 4.46 24.16 7.41
N ALA A 73 3.14 24.14 7.19
CA ALA A 73 2.25 23.16 7.79
C ALA A 73 2.45 21.75 7.19
N GLU A 74 2.64 21.64 5.87
CA GLU A 74 2.98 20.35 5.23
C GLU A 74 4.31 19.79 5.74
N TRP A 75 5.34 20.62 5.94
CA TRP A 75 6.56 20.19 6.63
C TRP A 75 6.28 19.68 8.05
N ASN A 76 5.29 20.25 8.75
CA ASN A 76 4.90 19.77 10.07
C ASN A 76 4.23 18.39 10.01
N ALA A 77 3.43 18.12 8.98
CA ALA A 77 2.86 16.80 8.74
C ALA A 77 3.97 15.77 8.43
N MET A 78 4.98 16.14 7.64
CA MET A 78 6.16 15.30 7.37
C MET A 78 6.99 15.05 8.63
N ARG A 79 7.15 16.06 9.50
CA ARG A 79 7.78 15.89 10.81
C ARG A 79 7.03 14.89 11.67
N ALA A 80 5.68 14.87 11.63
CA ALA A 80 4.90 13.87 12.34
C ALA A 80 5.26 12.46 11.86
N ARG A 81 5.28 12.22 10.54
CA ARG A 81 5.70 10.92 9.96
C ARG A 81 7.07 10.43 10.40
N VAL A 82 8.03 11.34 10.58
CA VAL A 82 9.35 11.02 11.13
C VAL A 82 9.25 10.47 12.56
N TRP A 83 8.38 11.06 13.39
CA TRP A 83 8.12 10.58 14.75
C TRP A 83 7.32 9.27 14.76
N ASP A 84 6.39 9.07 13.83
CA ASP A 84 5.66 7.80 13.68
C ASP A 84 6.62 6.65 13.36
N ALA A 85 7.57 6.88 12.44
CA ALA A 85 8.62 5.93 12.10
C ALA A 85 9.48 5.56 13.32
N GLN A 86 9.85 6.55 14.14
CA GLN A 86 10.52 6.30 15.41
C GLN A 86 9.62 5.51 16.37
N ALA A 87 8.35 5.88 16.53
CA ALA A 87 7.41 5.24 17.46
C ALA A 87 7.23 3.75 17.12
N LEU A 88 7.09 3.41 15.84
CA LEU A 88 7.08 2.04 15.33
C LEU A 88 8.40 1.31 15.64
N GLY A 89 9.54 1.96 15.41
CA GLY A 89 10.85 1.41 15.77
C GLY A 89 11.01 1.13 17.27
N LEU A 90 10.48 2.01 18.13
CA LEU A 90 10.46 1.82 19.59
C LEU A 90 9.53 0.68 20.03
N ALA A 91 8.48 0.42 19.25
CA ALA A 91 7.56 -0.71 19.44
C ALA A 91 8.10 -2.04 18.91
N GLY A 92 9.27 -2.05 18.25
CA GLY A 92 9.87 -3.22 17.60
C GLY A 92 9.38 -3.47 16.17
N ALA A 93 8.51 -2.61 15.64
CA ALA A 93 8.01 -2.67 14.26
C ALA A 93 8.98 -1.96 13.31
N HIS A 94 10.21 -2.46 13.25
CA HIS A 94 11.32 -1.83 12.53
C HIS A 94 11.06 -1.69 11.02
N ASP A 95 10.55 -2.73 10.37
CA ASP A 95 10.28 -2.73 8.92
C ASP A 95 9.14 -1.77 8.56
N ALA A 96 8.10 -1.70 9.41
CA ALA A 96 7.02 -0.75 9.26
C ALA A 96 7.52 0.69 9.42
N GLY A 97 8.35 0.95 10.43
CA GLY A 97 8.99 2.25 10.60
C GLY A 97 9.86 2.62 9.40
N ALA A 98 10.66 1.68 8.88
CA ALA A 98 11.51 1.92 7.71
C ALA A 98 10.67 2.26 6.46
N SER A 99 9.53 1.59 6.29
CA SER A 99 8.56 1.87 5.23
C SER A 99 7.93 3.27 5.37
N VAL A 100 7.61 3.69 6.60
CA VAL A 100 7.14 5.06 6.87
C VAL A 100 8.23 6.08 6.52
N ALA A 101 9.49 5.85 6.90
CA ALA A 101 10.60 6.73 6.56
C ALA A 101 10.80 6.83 5.02
N GLN A 102 10.74 5.71 4.31
CA GLN A 102 10.86 5.67 2.85
C GLN A 102 9.71 6.39 2.15
N SER A 103 8.46 6.15 2.56
CA SER A 103 7.30 6.82 1.98
C SER A 103 7.27 8.32 2.28
N THR A 104 7.78 8.73 3.45
CA THR A 104 7.99 10.16 3.78
C THR A 104 8.98 10.81 2.83
N PHE A 105 10.10 10.14 2.53
CA PHE A 105 11.06 10.61 1.53
C PHE A 105 10.43 10.69 0.14
N GLY A 106 9.72 9.64 -0.29
CA GLY A 106 9.03 9.63 -1.58
C GLY A 106 8.01 10.77 -1.73
N ARG A 107 7.22 11.06 -0.69
CA ARG A 107 6.29 12.20 -0.70
C ARG A 107 7.02 13.54 -0.72
N PHE A 108 8.11 13.67 0.03
CA PHE A 108 8.91 14.90 0.02
C PHE A 108 9.50 15.15 -1.37
N GLU A 109 10.11 14.16 -2.01
CA GLU A 109 10.63 14.25 -3.38
C GLU A 109 9.53 14.58 -4.41
N GLY A 110 8.32 14.03 -4.22
CA GLY A 110 7.18 14.27 -5.09
C GLY A 110 6.46 15.61 -4.85
N ALA A 111 6.77 16.32 -3.75
CA ALA A 111 6.15 17.61 -3.42
C ALA A 111 6.86 18.75 -4.15
N SER A 112 6.85 18.67 -5.48
CA SER A 112 7.55 19.59 -6.39
C SER A 112 6.72 20.83 -6.76
N GLY A 113 7.34 21.84 -7.38
CA GLY A 113 6.70 23.08 -7.84
C GLY A 113 7.14 24.35 -7.10
N GLU A 114 6.74 25.53 -7.56
CA GLU A 114 7.20 26.82 -6.98
C GLU A 114 6.89 26.95 -5.49
N TYR A 115 5.77 26.38 -5.03
CA TYR A 115 5.35 26.30 -3.63
C TYR A 115 5.29 24.86 -3.13
N GLY A 116 6.03 23.96 -3.80
CA GLY A 116 6.26 22.59 -3.37
C GLY A 116 7.06 22.56 -2.07
N ALA A 117 6.78 21.58 -1.20
CA ALA A 117 7.50 21.42 0.05
C ALA A 117 9.00 21.16 -0.17
N HIS A 118 9.38 20.53 -1.28
CA HIS A 118 10.76 20.25 -1.63
C HIS A 118 11.53 21.52 -2.00
N GLU A 119 11.11 22.24 -3.05
CA GLU A 119 11.81 23.42 -3.57
C GLU A 119 11.78 24.57 -2.58
N THR A 120 10.70 24.69 -1.80
CA THR A 120 10.65 25.70 -0.73
C THR A 120 11.69 25.39 0.34
N LEU A 121 11.99 24.12 0.63
CA LEU A 121 12.99 23.77 1.65
C LEU A 121 14.39 24.07 1.13
N GLU A 122 14.69 23.65 -0.09
CA GLU A 122 15.97 23.91 -0.76
C GLU A 122 16.25 25.42 -0.85
N SER A 123 15.26 26.21 -1.26
CA SER A 123 15.39 27.66 -1.40
C SER A 123 15.43 28.43 -0.08
N THR A 124 14.75 27.92 0.96
CA THR A 124 14.80 28.50 2.32
C THR A 124 16.16 28.20 2.96
N SER A 125 16.63 26.95 2.89
CA SER A 125 17.87 26.54 3.56
C SER A 125 18.44 25.26 2.95
N GLU A 126 19.39 25.40 2.02
CA GLU A 126 20.17 24.29 1.43
C GLU A 126 20.74 23.34 2.51
N SER A 127 21.22 23.89 3.63
CA SER A 127 21.73 23.07 4.75
C SER A 127 20.66 22.27 5.50
N SER A 128 19.43 22.78 5.55
CA SER A 128 18.31 22.06 6.18
C SER A 128 17.75 21.01 5.23
N TYR A 129 17.74 21.29 3.94
CA TYR A 129 17.42 20.32 2.89
C TYR A 129 18.39 19.12 2.91
N GLU A 130 19.69 19.35 2.73
CA GLU A 130 20.70 18.27 2.73
C GLU A 130 20.68 17.48 4.05
N GLY A 131 20.52 18.18 5.18
CA GLY A 131 20.50 17.56 6.50
C GLY A 131 19.24 16.74 6.76
N PHE A 132 18.08 17.16 6.25
CA PHE A 132 16.83 16.40 6.35
C PHE A 132 16.92 15.11 5.54
N GLU A 133 17.38 15.18 4.29
CA GLU A 133 17.56 13.99 3.44
C GLU A 133 18.55 12.99 4.03
N GLU A 134 19.71 13.47 4.50
CA GLU A 134 20.74 12.62 5.12
C GLU A 134 20.16 11.93 6.37
N ALA A 135 19.52 12.70 7.25
CA ALA A 135 18.96 12.16 8.48
C ALA A 135 17.81 11.17 8.24
N LEU A 136 16.93 11.44 7.28
CA LEU A 136 15.83 10.53 6.94
C LEU A 136 16.34 9.22 6.31
N GLY A 137 17.38 9.29 5.47
CA GLY A 137 18.06 8.12 4.91
C GLY A 137 18.75 7.26 5.98
N GLU A 138 19.41 7.90 6.95
CA GLU A 138 20.06 7.23 8.08
C GLU A 138 19.04 6.68 9.10
N LEU A 139 17.93 7.37 9.33
CA LEU A 139 16.81 6.89 10.13
C LEU A 139 16.30 5.56 9.58
N ARG A 140 16.06 5.48 8.28
CA ARG A 140 15.65 4.23 7.62
C ARG A 140 16.71 3.15 7.73
N SER A 141 17.92 3.43 7.25
CA SER A 141 18.93 2.38 7.03
C SER A 141 19.74 2.02 8.28
N ALA A 142 20.33 3.02 8.94
CA ALA A 142 21.19 2.81 10.10
C ALA A 142 20.40 2.70 11.41
N GLY A 143 19.19 3.25 11.46
CA GLY A 143 18.26 3.13 12.58
C GLY A 143 17.35 1.92 12.45
N LEU A 144 16.34 2.03 11.60
CA LEU A 144 15.19 1.13 11.57
C LEU A 144 15.55 -0.25 10.99
N GLU A 145 16.05 -0.33 9.75
CA GLU A 145 16.47 -1.59 9.11
C GLU A 145 17.58 -2.31 9.90
N ALA A 146 18.43 -1.56 10.60
CA ALA A 146 19.48 -2.12 11.45
C ALA A 146 19.00 -2.53 12.85
N GLY A 147 17.78 -2.17 13.24
CA GLY A 147 17.26 -2.36 14.61
C GLY A 147 18.01 -1.57 15.68
N ASP A 148 18.70 -0.48 15.32
CA ASP A 148 19.45 0.36 16.25
C ASP A 148 18.54 1.47 16.81
N VAL A 149 18.06 1.24 18.02
CA VAL A 149 17.14 2.15 18.71
C VAL A 149 17.81 3.48 19.11
N GLU A 150 19.12 3.50 19.39
CA GLU A 150 19.82 4.76 19.70
C GLU A 150 19.95 5.61 18.44
N ARG A 151 20.34 4.98 17.32
CA ARG A 151 20.42 5.64 16.01
C ARG A 151 19.07 6.11 15.50
N THR A 152 18.01 5.30 15.69
CA THR A 152 16.63 5.66 15.34
C THR A 152 16.20 6.97 16.04
N ARG A 153 16.47 7.11 17.35
CA ARG A 153 16.15 8.34 18.09
C ARG A 153 16.97 9.54 17.63
N GLU A 154 18.26 9.33 17.38
CA GLU A 154 19.17 10.39 16.94
C GLU A 154 18.72 10.97 15.59
N GLU A 155 18.49 10.10 14.61
CA GLU A 155 18.20 10.51 13.24
C GLU A 155 16.78 11.05 13.06
N ALA A 156 15.79 10.51 13.77
CA ALA A 156 14.46 11.11 13.82
C ALA A 156 14.48 12.53 14.41
N GLY A 157 15.29 12.73 15.47
CA GLY A 157 15.53 14.05 16.05
C GLY A 157 16.19 15.02 15.07
N LEU A 158 17.23 14.58 14.36
CA LEU A 158 17.93 15.40 13.36
C LEU A 158 17.01 15.79 12.19
N ALA A 159 16.30 14.82 11.61
CA ALA A 159 15.37 15.06 10.50
C ALA A 159 14.29 16.08 10.89
N SER A 160 13.66 15.91 12.07
CA SER A 160 12.67 16.87 12.56
C SER A 160 13.26 18.26 12.86
N GLU A 161 14.49 18.36 13.36
CA GLU A 161 15.13 19.64 13.69
C GLU A 161 15.49 20.46 12.44
N HIS A 162 15.89 19.80 11.35
CA HIS A 162 16.16 20.44 10.07
C HIS A 162 14.89 21.11 9.50
N LEU A 163 13.77 20.37 9.47
CA LEU A 163 12.48 20.95 9.06
C LEU A 163 12.01 22.05 10.03
N ALA A 164 12.16 21.87 11.35
CA ALA A 164 11.80 22.90 12.33
C ALA A 164 12.62 24.20 12.15
N THR A 165 13.90 24.09 11.78
CA THR A 165 14.76 25.24 11.51
C THR A 165 14.30 26.01 10.28
N ALA A 166 14.05 25.32 9.17
CA ALA A 166 13.52 25.94 7.96
C ALA A 166 12.14 26.56 8.20
N GLN A 167 11.26 25.87 8.94
CA GLN A 167 9.93 26.36 9.31
C GLN A 167 10.00 27.69 10.07
N ARG A 168 10.90 27.81 11.07
CA ARG A 168 11.11 29.07 11.81
C ARG A 168 11.64 30.20 10.93
N GLU A 169 12.52 29.88 9.98
CA GLU A 169 13.06 30.86 9.03
C GLU A 169 11.96 31.37 8.08
N LEU A 170 11.10 30.47 7.62
CA LEU A 170 10.05 30.76 6.65
C LEU A 170 8.87 31.55 7.24
N VAL A 171 8.29 31.07 8.35
CA VAL A 171 7.03 31.64 8.90
C VAL A 171 7.19 32.37 10.24
N GLY A 172 8.39 32.39 10.80
CA GLY A 172 8.69 33.03 12.06
C GLY A 172 8.27 32.24 13.31
N GLU A 173 8.61 32.80 14.47
CA GLU A 173 8.52 32.10 15.77
C GLU A 173 7.10 31.78 16.23
N SER A 174 6.13 32.69 16.04
CA SER A 174 4.75 32.45 16.51
C SER A 174 4.10 31.26 15.79
N ALA A 175 4.18 31.23 14.46
CA ALA A 175 3.63 30.15 13.65
C ALA A 175 4.36 28.83 13.90
N ALA A 176 5.70 28.84 13.92
CA ALA A 176 6.49 27.63 14.19
C ALA A 176 6.18 27.03 15.57
N ARG A 177 5.99 27.85 16.62
CA ARG A 177 5.61 27.35 17.96
C ARG A 177 4.21 26.73 17.99
N ALA A 178 3.25 27.30 17.25
CA ALA A 178 1.92 26.72 17.14
C ALA A 178 1.98 25.34 16.48
N PHE A 179 2.78 25.20 15.42
CA PHE A 179 3.01 23.94 14.70
C PHE A 179 3.78 22.91 15.54
N ASP A 180 4.83 23.32 16.27
CA ASP A 180 5.56 22.46 17.21
C ASP A 180 4.62 21.90 18.29
N LEU A 181 3.69 22.71 18.81
CA LEU A 181 2.73 22.24 19.80
C LEU A 181 1.77 21.20 19.23
N GLN A 182 1.23 21.44 18.04
CA GLN A 182 0.35 20.49 17.34
C GLN A 182 1.07 19.18 16.99
N LEU A 183 2.37 19.25 16.65
CA LEU A 183 3.22 18.09 16.40
C LEU A 183 3.38 17.23 17.66
N LEU A 184 3.59 17.85 18.82
CA LEU A 184 3.66 17.12 20.10
C LEU A 184 2.33 16.42 20.44
N GLY A 185 1.21 17.09 20.13
CA GLY A 185 -0.12 16.50 20.26
C GLY A 185 -0.32 15.30 19.36
N ALA A 186 -0.01 15.43 18.06
CA ALA A 186 -0.08 14.34 17.10
C ALA A 186 0.77 13.15 17.55
N ALA A 187 2.04 13.38 17.91
CA ALA A 187 2.93 12.33 18.39
C ALA A 187 2.50 11.67 19.72
N THR A 188 1.60 12.30 20.49
CA THR A 188 0.99 11.67 21.66
C THR A 188 -0.06 10.63 21.26
N LEU A 189 -0.73 10.83 20.13
CA LEU A 189 -1.71 9.88 19.59
C LEU A 189 -1.04 8.61 19.06
N ASP A 190 0.23 8.67 18.63
CA ASP A 190 1.03 7.48 18.29
C ASP A 190 1.07 6.47 19.45
N ALA A 191 1.14 6.97 20.69
CA ALA A 191 1.12 6.11 21.87
C ALA A 191 -0.24 5.39 22.02
N ALA A 192 -1.35 6.07 21.70
CA ALA A 192 -2.67 5.46 21.69
C ALA A 192 -2.84 4.45 20.56
N ALA A 193 -2.34 4.77 19.37
CA ALA A 193 -2.27 3.87 18.23
C ALA A 193 -1.51 2.57 18.57
N LEU A 194 -0.29 2.70 19.12
CA LEU A 194 0.52 1.57 19.56
C LEU A 194 -0.16 0.75 20.66
N ALA A 195 -0.78 1.39 21.66
CA ALA A 195 -1.50 0.68 22.71
C ALA A 195 -2.75 -0.04 22.16
N GLY A 196 -3.46 0.55 21.19
CA GLY A 196 -4.56 -0.08 20.48
C GLY A 196 -4.13 -1.31 19.69
N ALA A 197 -2.91 -1.30 19.14
CA ALA A 197 -2.25 -2.44 18.52
C ALA A 197 -1.57 -3.39 19.53
N GLY A 198 -1.73 -3.18 20.85
CA GLY A 198 -1.17 -4.05 21.90
C GLY A 198 0.30 -3.81 22.24
N HIS A 199 0.97 -2.84 21.61
CA HIS A 199 2.37 -2.48 21.86
C HIS A 199 2.53 -1.54 23.06
N PHE A 200 2.08 -1.95 24.25
CA PHE A 200 2.08 -1.10 25.46
C PHE A 200 3.47 -0.58 25.87
N GLY A 201 4.52 -1.40 25.69
CA GLY A 201 5.90 -0.97 25.95
C GLY A 201 6.37 0.12 24.98
N GLY A 202 5.98 -0.01 23.70
CA GLY A 202 6.22 1.01 22.67
C GLY A 202 5.43 2.28 22.95
N ALA A 203 4.15 2.15 23.31
CA ALA A 203 3.28 3.27 23.68
C ALA A 203 3.83 4.08 24.86
N GLN A 204 4.30 3.41 25.92
CA GLN A 204 4.94 4.09 27.04
C GLN A 204 6.22 4.82 26.60
N ALA A 205 7.07 4.18 25.80
CA ALA A 205 8.31 4.78 25.30
C ALA A 205 8.06 5.99 24.38
N ALA A 206 7.02 5.94 23.55
CA ALA A 206 6.59 7.05 22.70
C ALA A 206 6.12 8.24 23.56
N ALA A 207 5.25 8.00 24.55
CA ALA A 207 4.78 9.05 25.46
C ALA A 207 5.93 9.69 26.27
N GLU A 208 6.87 8.89 26.78
CA GLU A 208 8.08 9.38 27.46
C GLU A 208 8.98 10.20 26.51
N SER A 209 9.05 9.82 25.23
CA SER A 209 9.79 10.56 24.21
C SER A 209 9.13 11.90 23.87
N VAL A 210 7.79 11.99 23.85
CA VAL A 210 7.07 13.27 23.68
C VAL A 210 7.32 14.17 24.90
N LEU A 211 7.27 13.61 26.10
CA LEU A 211 7.48 14.38 27.34
C LEU A 211 8.87 15.03 27.38
N GLY A 212 9.91 14.25 27.06
CA GLY A 212 11.28 14.77 26.99
C GLY A 212 11.42 15.91 25.97
N ARG A 213 10.79 15.79 24.79
CA ARG A 213 10.80 16.86 23.78
C ARG A 213 10.03 18.09 24.23
N PHE A 214 8.89 17.93 24.89
CA PHE A 214 8.12 19.05 25.42
C PHE A 214 8.96 19.83 26.44
N GLU A 215 9.61 19.18 27.39
CA GLU A 215 10.47 19.84 28.39
C GLU A 215 11.68 20.58 27.79
N GLU A 216 12.18 20.15 26.62
CA GLU A 216 13.37 20.71 25.97
C GLU A 216 13.07 21.80 24.93
N THR A 217 11.81 21.93 24.49
CA THR A 217 11.41 22.85 23.41
C THR A 217 11.00 24.22 23.93
N ALA A 218 11.26 25.27 23.13
CA ALA A 218 10.92 26.65 23.49
C ALA A 218 9.40 26.89 23.61
N VAL A 219 8.57 25.98 23.09
CA VAL A 219 7.11 26.05 23.17
C VAL A 219 6.59 25.78 24.59
N HIS A 220 7.33 25.06 25.43
CA HIS A 220 6.98 24.82 26.83
C HIS A 220 6.76 26.10 27.62
N ASP A 221 7.79 26.95 27.71
CA ASP A 221 7.74 28.22 28.43
C ASP A 221 6.78 29.22 27.78
N ALA A 222 6.66 29.15 26.44
CA ALA A 222 5.75 30.00 25.69
C ALA A 222 4.28 29.66 26.01
N LEU A 223 3.93 28.38 26.05
CA LEU A 223 2.59 27.90 26.36
C LEU A 223 2.23 28.20 27.82
N GLU A 224 3.11 27.89 28.78
CA GLU A 224 2.87 28.21 30.21
C GLU A 224 2.55 29.71 30.39
N SER A 225 3.23 30.58 29.65
CA SER A 225 3.01 32.03 29.74
C SER A 225 1.73 32.51 29.04
N VAL A 226 1.31 31.87 27.94
CA VAL A 226 0.19 32.34 27.10
C VAL A 226 -1.12 31.67 27.50
N ASP A 227 -1.08 30.39 27.81
CA ASP A 227 -2.22 29.56 28.20
C ASP A 227 -1.80 28.46 29.19
N ALA A 228 -1.74 28.83 30.47
CA ALA A 228 -1.38 27.94 31.56
C ALA A 228 -2.37 26.77 31.75
N ASP A 229 -3.65 26.95 31.37
CA ASP A 229 -4.66 25.88 31.49
C ASP A 229 -4.35 24.78 30.46
N SER A 230 -4.05 25.14 29.21
CA SER A 230 -3.62 24.21 28.16
C SER A 230 -2.27 23.54 28.47
N TYR A 231 -1.33 24.30 29.06
CA TYR A 231 -0.06 23.75 29.56
C TYR A 231 -0.26 22.65 30.60
N GLU A 232 -0.99 22.94 31.70
CA GLU A 232 -1.21 21.99 32.79
C GLU A 232 -2.02 20.77 32.30
N ALA A 233 -2.97 20.98 31.39
CA ALA A 233 -3.77 19.90 30.80
C ALA A 233 -2.92 18.98 29.92
N PHE A 234 -2.05 19.53 29.07
CA PHE A 234 -1.17 18.73 28.21
C PHE A 234 -0.16 17.92 29.03
N GLU A 235 0.57 18.57 29.94
CA GLU A 235 1.57 17.91 30.80
C GLU A 235 0.93 16.78 31.62
N GLY A 236 -0.20 17.07 32.29
CA GLY A 236 -0.89 16.08 33.11
C GLY A 236 -1.46 14.91 32.32
N SER A 237 -2.02 15.14 31.13
CA SER A 237 -2.56 14.08 30.27
C SER A 237 -1.44 13.21 29.70
N LEU A 238 -0.31 13.80 29.30
CA LEU A 238 0.83 13.06 28.77
C LEU A 238 1.49 12.14 29.83
N GLU A 239 1.62 12.60 31.07
CA GLU A 239 2.02 11.73 32.20
C GLU A 239 1.04 10.57 32.42
N ALA A 240 -0.27 10.83 32.26
CA ALA A 240 -1.32 9.82 32.41
C ALA A 240 -1.29 8.78 31.28
N VAL A 241 -0.96 9.17 30.04
CA VAL A 241 -0.73 8.27 28.90
C VAL A 241 0.38 7.28 29.23
N ALA A 242 1.56 7.76 29.65
CA ALA A 242 2.69 6.89 30.00
C ALA A 242 2.37 5.94 31.16
N SER A 243 1.68 6.43 32.20
CA SER A 243 1.27 5.61 33.34
C SER A 243 0.22 4.54 32.96
N SER A 244 -0.70 4.87 32.06
CA SER A 244 -1.77 3.97 31.60
C SER A 244 -1.21 2.89 30.66
N ALA A 245 -0.27 3.26 29.80
CA ALA A 245 0.45 2.32 28.93
C ALA A 245 1.24 1.30 29.77
N GLY A 246 1.96 1.76 30.80
CA GLY A 246 2.65 0.87 31.74
C GLY A 246 1.71 -0.02 32.58
N SER A 247 0.40 0.28 32.59
CA SER A 247 -0.64 -0.53 33.23
C SER A 247 -1.43 -1.40 32.23
N GLU A 248 -1.05 -1.38 30.95
CA GLU A 248 -1.70 -2.09 29.84
C GLU A 248 -3.19 -1.73 29.67
N ASP A 249 -3.56 -0.48 29.95
CA ASP A 249 -4.95 0.02 29.84
C ASP A 249 -5.15 0.86 28.58
N ALA A 250 -5.43 0.19 27.46
CA ALA A 250 -5.58 0.84 26.14
C ALA A 250 -6.71 1.88 26.08
N GLU A 251 -7.82 1.67 26.80
CA GLU A 251 -8.95 2.62 26.83
C GLU A 251 -8.55 3.92 27.54
N SER A 252 -7.83 3.81 28.66
CA SER A 252 -7.30 4.98 29.37
C SER A 252 -6.20 5.68 28.57
N VAL A 253 -5.26 4.94 27.95
CA VAL A 253 -4.21 5.54 27.10
C VAL A 253 -4.83 6.40 26.01
N ARG A 254 -5.82 5.86 25.31
CA ARG A 254 -6.53 6.54 24.23
C ARG A 254 -7.24 7.82 24.72
N ALA A 255 -8.02 7.72 25.79
CA ALA A 255 -8.78 8.86 26.31
C ALA A 255 -7.86 10.01 26.78
N GLU A 256 -6.74 9.67 27.43
CA GLU A 256 -5.76 10.68 27.88
C GLU A 256 -4.95 11.25 26.71
N ALA A 257 -4.65 10.45 25.68
CA ALA A 257 -3.98 10.95 24.47
C ALA A 257 -4.87 11.90 23.66
N GLU A 258 -6.16 11.61 23.54
CA GLU A 258 -7.14 12.52 22.94
C GLU A 258 -7.24 13.84 23.73
N ALA A 259 -7.21 13.77 25.07
CA ALA A 259 -7.21 14.96 25.93
C ALA A 259 -5.92 15.79 25.78
N ALA A 260 -4.76 15.12 25.70
CA ALA A 260 -3.47 15.77 25.44
C ALA A 260 -3.46 16.47 24.08
N TYR A 261 -3.92 15.78 23.03
CA TYR A 261 -4.03 16.34 21.69
C TYR A 261 -4.96 17.56 21.66
N GLN A 262 -6.13 17.50 22.31
CA GLN A 262 -7.03 18.65 22.40
C GLN A 262 -6.38 19.85 23.10
N ALA A 263 -5.65 19.62 24.20
CA ALA A 263 -4.93 20.69 24.91
C ALA A 263 -3.86 21.36 24.02
N THR A 264 -3.13 20.59 23.22
CA THR A 264 -2.15 21.16 22.28
C THR A 264 -2.80 21.96 21.15
N VAL A 265 -3.95 21.53 20.66
CA VAL A 265 -4.74 22.27 19.66
C VAL A 265 -5.23 23.60 20.27
N ASP A 266 -5.84 23.58 21.45
CA ASP A 266 -6.34 24.79 22.10
C ASP A 266 -5.19 25.79 22.38
N GLY A 267 -4.06 25.28 22.88
CA GLY A 267 -2.84 26.07 23.10
C GLY A 267 -2.26 26.66 21.81
N SER A 268 -2.32 25.94 20.68
CA SER A 268 -1.76 26.43 19.41
C SER A 268 -2.56 27.62 18.86
N TYR A 269 -3.89 27.63 19.02
CA TYR A 269 -4.73 28.79 18.70
C TYR A 269 -4.48 29.99 19.61
N ALA A 270 -3.95 29.79 20.82
CA ALA A 270 -3.53 30.87 21.70
C ALA A 270 -2.15 31.44 21.33
N LEU A 271 -1.26 30.60 20.78
CA LEU A 271 0.10 30.97 20.37
C LEU A 271 0.19 31.60 18.98
N ALA A 272 -0.66 31.18 18.04
CA ALA A 272 -0.60 31.64 16.65
C ALA A 272 -1.02 33.12 16.50
N ASP A 273 -0.43 33.80 15.52
CA ASP A 273 -0.75 35.20 15.23
C ASP A 273 -2.15 35.38 14.62
N SER A 274 -2.73 34.32 14.06
CA SER A 274 -4.10 34.31 13.54
C SER A 274 -4.72 32.91 13.62
N GLU A 275 -6.05 32.86 13.57
CA GLU A 275 -6.80 31.60 13.53
C GLU A 275 -6.54 30.81 12.25
N ALA A 276 -6.28 31.49 11.14
CA ALA A 276 -5.91 30.85 9.88
C ALA A 276 -4.60 30.07 10.02
N VAL A 277 -3.57 30.67 10.63
CA VAL A 277 -2.28 30.00 10.87
C VAL A 277 -2.45 28.75 11.75
N ALA A 278 -3.11 28.86 12.90
CA ALA A 278 -3.37 27.69 13.76
C ALA A 278 -4.23 26.64 13.06
N GLY A 279 -5.22 27.07 12.28
CA GLY A 279 -6.10 26.20 11.49
C GLY A 279 -5.34 25.41 10.42
N THR A 280 -4.44 26.05 9.67
CA THR A 280 -3.63 25.39 8.65
C THR A 280 -2.77 24.28 9.25
N GLY A 281 -2.10 24.54 10.38
CA GLY A 281 -1.36 23.50 11.11
C GLY A 281 -2.25 22.42 11.73
N HIS A 282 -3.49 22.77 12.10
CA HIS A 282 -4.47 21.81 12.62
C HIS A 282 -4.90 20.84 11.52
N VAL A 283 -5.13 21.30 10.28
CA VAL A 283 -5.37 20.40 9.13
C VAL A 283 -4.18 19.46 8.92
N ALA A 284 -2.95 19.97 8.94
CA ALA A 284 -1.75 19.15 8.83
C ALA A 284 -1.62 18.10 9.96
N ALA A 285 -2.04 18.44 11.19
CA ALA A 285 -2.08 17.46 12.28
C ALA A 285 -3.16 16.39 12.10
N ILE A 286 -4.27 16.69 11.41
CA ILE A 286 -5.30 15.69 11.07
C ILE A 286 -4.83 14.81 9.91
N GLN A 287 -4.14 15.38 8.93
CA GLN A 287 -3.47 14.64 7.85
C GLN A 287 -2.47 13.62 8.40
N ALA A 288 -1.62 14.03 9.36
CA ALA A 288 -0.70 13.13 10.05
C ALA A 288 -1.42 11.92 10.65
N ARG A 289 -2.54 12.15 11.35
CA ARG A 289 -3.39 11.05 11.87
C ARG A 289 -3.96 10.14 10.79
N GLY A 290 -4.20 10.66 9.59
CA GLY A 290 -4.52 9.86 8.42
C GLY A 290 -3.41 8.87 8.10
N TRP A 291 -2.16 9.35 8.05
CA TRP A 291 -0.99 8.51 7.82
C TRP A 291 -0.70 7.54 8.97
N ASP A 292 -0.98 7.88 10.22
CA ASP A 292 -0.90 6.94 11.35
C ASP A 292 -1.79 5.72 11.11
N GLY A 293 -3.00 5.94 10.58
CA GLY A 293 -3.92 4.89 10.17
C GLY A 293 -3.29 3.95 9.14
N ALA A 294 -2.72 4.51 8.06
CA ALA A 294 -2.02 3.75 7.02
C ALA A 294 -0.82 2.97 7.58
N ALA A 295 -0.03 3.62 8.44
CA ALA A 295 1.17 3.05 9.02
C ALA A 295 0.85 1.86 9.94
N LEU A 296 -0.23 1.95 10.73
CA LEU A 296 -0.72 0.83 11.54
C LEU A 296 -1.28 -0.31 10.70
N ALA A 297 -1.95 0.00 9.59
CA ALA A 297 -2.43 -1.00 8.64
C ALA A 297 -1.25 -1.79 8.04
N ALA A 298 -0.22 -1.06 7.60
CA ALA A 298 0.99 -1.64 7.03
C ALA A 298 1.83 -2.40 8.08
N ALA A 299 1.89 -1.90 9.32
CA ALA A 299 2.54 -2.59 10.44
C ALA A 299 1.79 -3.85 10.90
N GLY A 300 0.55 -3.99 10.44
CA GLY A 300 -0.43 -4.91 10.98
C GLY A 300 -0.46 -6.32 10.40
N GLY A 301 0.45 -6.70 9.51
CA GLY A 301 0.44 -8.03 8.87
C GLY A 301 -0.82 -8.30 8.01
N PRO A 302 -0.89 -9.46 7.34
CA PRO A 302 -2.06 -9.82 6.53
C PRO A 302 -3.30 -10.11 7.39
N SER A 303 -4.49 -9.85 6.85
CA SER A 303 -5.75 -10.21 7.52
C SER A 303 -5.90 -11.73 7.66
N THR A 304 -6.80 -12.17 8.55
CA THR A 304 -7.14 -13.60 8.68
C THR A 304 -7.74 -14.19 7.39
N ASP A 305 -8.28 -13.35 6.49
CA ASP A 305 -8.80 -13.79 5.19
C ASP A 305 -7.70 -14.38 4.31
N TYR A 306 -6.47 -13.88 4.44
CA TYR A 306 -5.32 -14.50 3.76
C TYR A 306 -5.08 -15.94 4.24
N ALA A 307 -5.24 -16.24 5.54
CA ALA A 307 -5.15 -17.60 6.06
C ALA A 307 -6.35 -18.47 5.61
N HIS A 308 -7.53 -17.87 5.40
CA HIS A 308 -8.67 -18.54 4.76
C HIS A 308 -8.32 -18.92 3.30
N ALA A 309 -7.77 -17.99 2.53
CA ALA A 309 -7.34 -18.21 1.15
C ALA A 309 -6.22 -19.27 1.04
N ALA A 310 -5.24 -19.27 1.94
CA ALA A 310 -4.22 -20.33 2.01
C ALA A 310 -4.85 -21.73 2.22
N ALA A 311 -5.92 -21.81 3.01
CA ALA A 311 -6.68 -23.04 3.17
C ALA A 311 -7.40 -23.48 1.88
N LEU A 312 -7.98 -22.53 1.14
CA LEU A 312 -8.58 -22.79 -0.16
C LEU A 312 -7.54 -23.32 -1.16
N THR A 313 -6.35 -22.72 -1.19
CA THR A 313 -5.22 -23.19 -2.01
C THR A 313 -4.80 -24.62 -1.69
N LEU A 314 -4.77 -25.01 -0.42
CA LEU A 314 -4.54 -26.42 -0.05
C LEU A 314 -5.68 -27.34 -0.52
N TYR A 315 -6.94 -26.90 -0.47
CA TYR A 315 -8.04 -27.69 -1.03
C TYR A 315 -7.95 -27.84 -2.54
N ARG A 316 -7.48 -26.82 -3.27
CA ARG A 316 -7.22 -26.89 -4.73
C ARG A 316 -6.24 -28.00 -5.05
N ALA A 317 -5.09 -28.04 -4.35
CA ALA A 317 -4.08 -29.08 -4.52
C ALA A 317 -4.65 -30.48 -4.23
N ARG A 318 -5.39 -30.63 -3.13
CA ARG A 318 -6.02 -31.91 -2.75
C ARG A 318 -7.08 -32.38 -3.75
N ALA A 319 -7.83 -31.47 -4.37
CA ALA A 319 -8.80 -31.82 -5.41
C ALA A 319 -8.08 -32.33 -6.67
N ALA A 320 -6.96 -31.70 -7.03
CA ALA A 320 -6.10 -32.16 -8.13
C ALA A 320 -5.49 -33.54 -7.85
N ASP A 321 -5.15 -33.85 -6.60
CA ASP A 321 -4.70 -35.19 -6.17
C ASP A 321 -5.78 -36.26 -6.33
N ALA A 322 -7.02 -35.95 -5.91
CA ALA A 322 -8.15 -36.85 -6.07
C ALA A 322 -8.42 -37.15 -7.56
N HIS A 323 -8.37 -36.10 -8.40
CA HIS A 323 -8.48 -36.23 -9.85
C HIS A 323 -7.37 -37.12 -10.43
N ARG A 324 -6.12 -36.90 -10.03
CA ARG A 324 -4.95 -37.68 -10.46
C ARG A 324 -5.07 -39.16 -10.10
N LEU A 325 -5.52 -39.49 -8.88
CA LEU A 325 -5.75 -40.88 -8.48
C LEU A 325 -6.89 -41.53 -9.28
N ALA A 326 -7.98 -40.79 -9.51
CA ALA A 326 -9.10 -41.28 -10.31
C ALA A 326 -8.67 -41.62 -11.75
N ALA A 327 -7.85 -40.77 -12.37
CA ALA A 327 -7.27 -41.01 -13.69
C ALA A 327 -6.38 -42.28 -13.75
N ARG A 328 -5.86 -42.73 -12.59
CA ARG A 328 -5.05 -43.95 -12.45
C ARG A 328 -5.88 -45.18 -12.08
N GLY A 329 -7.19 -45.02 -11.92
CA GLY A 329 -8.12 -46.09 -11.58
C GLY A 329 -8.26 -46.36 -10.08
N GLU A 330 -7.57 -45.58 -9.22
CA GLU A 330 -7.68 -45.66 -7.75
C GLU A 330 -8.93 -44.91 -7.24
N THR A 331 -10.07 -45.29 -7.80
CA THR A 331 -11.37 -44.61 -7.62
C THR A 331 -11.88 -44.63 -6.18
N ASP A 332 -11.68 -45.71 -5.42
CA ASP A 332 -12.10 -45.78 -4.01
C ASP A 332 -11.35 -44.76 -3.14
N ARG A 333 -10.03 -44.65 -3.32
CA ARG A 333 -9.20 -43.67 -2.59
C ARG A 333 -9.51 -42.24 -3.06
N ALA A 334 -9.61 -42.02 -4.37
CA ALA A 334 -9.94 -40.73 -4.94
C ALA A 334 -11.30 -40.20 -4.45
N ALA A 335 -12.34 -41.03 -4.42
CA ALA A 335 -13.67 -40.65 -3.91
C ALA A 335 -13.64 -40.36 -2.40
N THR A 336 -12.81 -41.10 -1.65
CA THR A 336 -12.57 -40.81 -0.23
C THR A 336 -11.91 -39.45 -0.05
N MET A 337 -10.90 -39.13 -0.87
CA MET A 337 -10.21 -37.83 -0.83
C MET A 337 -11.14 -36.67 -1.13
N ALA A 338 -11.93 -36.76 -2.20
CA ALA A 338 -12.93 -35.73 -2.53
C ALA A 338 -13.96 -35.53 -1.40
N GLY A 339 -14.45 -36.63 -0.80
CA GLY A 339 -15.38 -36.56 0.33
C GLY A 339 -14.77 -35.97 1.61
N ASP A 340 -13.50 -36.25 1.88
CA ASP A 340 -12.78 -35.74 3.05
C ASP A 340 -12.34 -34.27 2.88
N ILE A 341 -12.25 -33.74 1.66
CA ILE A 341 -12.11 -32.29 1.43
C ILE A 341 -13.38 -31.60 1.93
N PHE A 342 -14.55 -32.03 1.43
CA PHE A 342 -15.84 -31.48 1.84
C PHE A 342 -16.04 -31.57 3.37
N ALA A 343 -15.84 -32.76 3.95
CA ALA A 343 -16.01 -32.95 5.40
C ALA A 343 -15.07 -32.11 6.26
N HIS A 344 -13.88 -31.77 5.76
CA HIS A 344 -12.95 -30.88 6.46
C HIS A 344 -13.38 -29.42 6.31
N PHE A 345 -13.75 -29.00 5.10
CA PHE A 345 -14.21 -27.64 4.81
C PHE A 345 -15.43 -27.25 5.66
N GLU A 346 -16.43 -28.13 5.80
CA GLU A 346 -17.62 -27.91 6.65
C GLU A 346 -17.34 -27.52 8.11
N GLY A 347 -16.15 -27.85 8.63
CA GLY A 347 -15.72 -27.49 9.98
C GLY A 347 -14.55 -26.50 10.01
N ALA A 348 -14.12 -26.01 8.87
CA ALA A 348 -12.97 -25.11 8.74
C ALA A 348 -13.41 -23.66 8.89
N ARG A 349 -12.51 -22.83 9.42
CA ARG A 349 -12.73 -21.38 9.55
C ARG A 349 -12.98 -20.70 8.20
N ALA A 350 -12.38 -21.23 7.14
CA ALA A 350 -12.56 -20.73 5.77
C ALA A 350 -13.96 -20.98 5.18
N HIS A 351 -14.84 -21.74 5.84
CA HIS A 351 -16.21 -21.98 5.36
C HIS A 351 -17.04 -20.71 5.40
N GLU A 352 -17.22 -20.15 6.60
CA GLU A 352 -18.02 -18.94 6.80
C GLU A 352 -17.40 -17.75 6.05
N ALA A 353 -16.06 -17.68 6.01
CA ALA A 353 -15.36 -16.64 5.28
C ALA A 353 -15.59 -16.69 3.76
N LEU A 354 -15.54 -17.89 3.15
CA LEU A 354 -15.83 -18.02 1.71
C LEU A 354 -17.30 -17.71 1.41
N GLU A 355 -18.24 -18.19 2.22
CA GLU A 355 -19.68 -17.90 2.06
C GLU A 355 -19.96 -16.39 2.15
N GLU A 356 -19.28 -15.68 3.06
CA GLU A 356 -19.43 -14.23 3.22
C GLU A 356 -18.76 -13.43 2.09
N ALA A 357 -17.57 -13.85 1.66
CA ALA A 357 -16.83 -13.17 0.60
C ALA A 357 -17.44 -13.40 -0.79
N ASP A 358 -17.82 -14.64 -1.10
CA ASP A 358 -18.45 -15.02 -2.38
C ASP A 358 -19.34 -16.27 -2.25
N ASP A 359 -20.65 -16.04 -2.09
CA ASP A 359 -21.69 -17.06 -1.97
C ASP A 359 -21.79 -17.96 -3.22
N GLU A 360 -21.52 -17.44 -4.43
CA GLU A 360 -21.57 -18.22 -5.66
C GLU A 360 -20.37 -19.17 -5.75
N ALA A 361 -19.17 -18.70 -5.40
CA ALA A 361 -17.97 -19.51 -5.30
C ALA A 361 -18.13 -20.61 -4.24
N TYR A 362 -18.74 -20.30 -3.09
CA TYR A 362 -19.06 -21.28 -2.06
C TYR A 362 -19.99 -22.39 -2.59
N GLU A 363 -21.16 -22.04 -3.15
CA GLU A 363 -22.13 -23.02 -3.66
C GLU A 363 -21.54 -23.84 -4.82
N GLY A 364 -20.74 -23.19 -5.68
CA GLY A 364 -20.04 -23.82 -6.79
C GLY A 364 -18.97 -24.82 -6.32
N PHE A 365 -18.20 -24.47 -5.29
CA PHE A 365 -17.22 -25.37 -4.68
C PHE A 365 -17.87 -26.59 -4.02
N GLU A 366 -18.90 -26.40 -3.20
CA GLU A 366 -19.64 -27.51 -2.57
C GLU A 366 -20.22 -28.45 -3.62
N SER A 367 -20.95 -27.89 -4.59
CA SER A 367 -21.61 -28.68 -5.63
C SER A 367 -20.59 -29.37 -6.55
N GLY A 368 -19.47 -28.72 -6.85
CA GLY A 368 -18.34 -29.26 -7.58
C GLY A 368 -17.73 -30.47 -6.90
N LEU A 369 -17.46 -30.42 -5.59
CA LEU A 369 -16.93 -31.56 -4.84
C LEU A 369 -17.90 -32.75 -4.81
N ALA A 370 -19.20 -32.48 -4.64
CA ALA A 370 -20.22 -33.51 -4.68
C ALA A 370 -20.30 -34.18 -6.07
N ALA A 371 -20.19 -33.39 -7.14
CA ALA A 371 -20.13 -33.86 -8.51
C ALA A 371 -18.86 -34.69 -8.77
N LEU A 372 -17.70 -34.20 -8.33
CA LEU A 372 -16.40 -34.86 -8.48
C LEU A 372 -16.42 -36.24 -7.84
N ARG A 373 -16.83 -36.32 -6.57
CA ARG A 373 -16.96 -37.61 -5.89
C ARG A 373 -17.90 -38.56 -6.63
N SER A 374 -19.07 -38.08 -7.05
CA SER A 374 -20.05 -38.89 -7.78
C SER A 374 -19.50 -39.40 -9.11
N ALA A 375 -18.79 -38.55 -9.86
CA ALA A 375 -18.17 -38.89 -11.13
C ALA A 375 -17.07 -39.94 -10.95
N ILE A 376 -16.26 -39.83 -9.89
CA ILE A 376 -15.24 -40.82 -9.51
C ILE A 376 -15.88 -42.17 -9.19
N GLU A 377 -16.91 -42.20 -8.35
CA GLU A 377 -17.63 -43.44 -7.99
C GLU A 377 -18.28 -44.12 -9.21
N ASN A 378 -18.69 -43.33 -10.20
CA ASN A 378 -19.25 -43.82 -11.47
C ASN A 378 -18.19 -44.20 -12.52
N GLY A 379 -16.92 -43.82 -12.30
CA GLY A 379 -15.82 -44.05 -13.24
C GLY A 379 -15.97 -43.33 -14.58
N ASN A 380 -16.61 -42.16 -14.59
CA ASN A 380 -16.84 -41.36 -15.80
C ASN A 380 -15.76 -40.29 -15.95
N SER A 381 -14.72 -40.55 -16.76
CA SER A 381 -13.56 -39.67 -16.90
C SER A 381 -13.92 -38.24 -17.33
N SER A 382 -14.88 -38.06 -18.24
CA SER A 382 -15.28 -36.72 -18.70
C SER A 382 -15.97 -35.93 -17.58
N GLU A 383 -16.84 -36.57 -16.81
CA GLU A 383 -17.50 -35.91 -15.67
C GLU A 383 -16.53 -35.65 -14.51
N ILE A 384 -15.47 -36.46 -14.38
CA ILE A 384 -14.39 -36.22 -13.40
C ILE A 384 -13.59 -34.98 -13.79
N ASP A 385 -13.23 -34.82 -15.06
CA ASP A 385 -12.52 -33.65 -15.58
C ASP A 385 -13.37 -32.37 -15.40
N ASP A 386 -14.64 -32.40 -15.81
CA ASP A 386 -15.56 -31.27 -15.71
C ASP A 386 -15.77 -30.84 -14.24
N ALA A 387 -15.97 -31.80 -13.32
CA ALA A 387 -16.19 -31.49 -11.92
C ALA A 387 -14.91 -31.01 -11.21
N ALA A 388 -13.74 -31.53 -11.57
CA ALA A 388 -12.47 -31.02 -11.03
C ALA A 388 -12.20 -29.59 -11.47
N ALA A 389 -12.51 -29.24 -12.74
CA ALA A 389 -12.42 -27.88 -13.24
C ALA A 389 -13.39 -26.94 -12.52
N THR A 390 -14.63 -27.37 -12.26
CA THR A 390 -15.61 -26.58 -11.48
C THR A 390 -15.09 -26.30 -10.06
N VAL A 391 -14.48 -27.31 -9.40
CA VAL A 391 -13.89 -27.12 -8.07
C VAL A 391 -12.74 -26.10 -8.10
N ASP A 392 -11.84 -26.19 -9.09
CA ASP A 392 -10.71 -25.28 -9.22
C ASP A 392 -11.17 -23.84 -9.51
N GLU A 393 -12.10 -23.64 -10.45
CA GLU A 393 -12.63 -22.32 -10.82
C GLU A 393 -13.21 -21.59 -9.61
N ASN A 394 -14.07 -22.26 -8.83
CA ASN A 394 -14.69 -21.64 -7.66
C ASN A 394 -13.68 -21.39 -6.52
N LEU A 395 -12.68 -22.24 -6.36
CA LEU A 395 -11.62 -22.00 -5.39
C LEU A 395 -10.67 -20.88 -5.83
N VAL A 396 -10.44 -20.68 -7.14
CA VAL A 396 -9.71 -19.50 -7.65
C VAL A 396 -10.48 -18.24 -7.29
N THR A 397 -11.78 -18.17 -7.59
CA THR A 397 -12.63 -17.03 -7.21
C THR A 397 -12.60 -16.76 -5.71
N GLY A 398 -12.71 -17.81 -4.89
CA GLY A 398 -12.63 -17.65 -3.43
C GLY A 398 -11.27 -17.19 -2.92
N VAL A 399 -10.17 -17.63 -3.55
CA VAL A 399 -8.81 -17.16 -3.21
C VAL A 399 -8.65 -15.69 -3.57
N ASP A 400 -9.13 -15.27 -4.75
CA ASP A 400 -9.10 -13.87 -5.19
C ASP A 400 -9.85 -12.96 -4.21
N ALA A 401 -11.08 -13.34 -3.85
CA ALA A 401 -11.95 -12.57 -2.97
C ALA A 401 -11.38 -12.41 -1.53
N LEU A 402 -10.64 -13.40 -1.04
CA LEU A 402 -10.12 -13.41 0.34
C LEU A 402 -8.67 -12.91 0.45
N ALA A 403 -7.82 -13.15 -0.56
CA ALA A 403 -6.41 -12.78 -0.50
C ALA A 403 -6.13 -11.39 -1.08
N GLY A 404 -7.01 -10.86 -1.95
CA GLY A 404 -6.83 -9.58 -2.62
C GLY A 404 -5.48 -9.48 -3.31
N SER A 405 -4.73 -8.40 -3.05
CA SER A 405 -3.39 -8.18 -3.63
C SER A 405 -2.35 -9.25 -3.27
N ASN A 406 -2.60 -10.10 -2.28
CA ASN A 406 -1.72 -11.21 -1.92
C ASN A 406 -2.05 -12.52 -2.65
N ALA A 407 -3.10 -12.57 -3.47
CA ALA A 407 -3.48 -13.75 -4.25
C ALA A 407 -2.36 -14.33 -5.14
N PRO A 408 -1.47 -13.52 -5.76
CA PRO A 408 -0.33 -14.02 -6.54
C PRO A 408 0.58 -14.98 -5.75
N LEU A 409 0.80 -14.73 -4.46
CA LEU A 409 1.66 -15.56 -3.60
C LEU A 409 1.08 -16.98 -3.45
N LEU A 410 -0.24 -17.08 -3.32
CA LEU A 410 -0.94 -18.36 -3.22
C LEU A 410 -1.00 -19.09 -4.58
N ALA A 411 -1.09 -18.35 -5.68
CA ALA A 411 -0.99 -18.91 -7.03
C ALA A 411 0.41 -19.48 -7.31
N ALA A 412 1.47 -18.82 -6.83
CA ALA A 412 2.85 -19.33 -6.89
C ALA A 412 2.99 -20.64 -6.11
N ALA A 413 2.51 -20.70 -4.86
CA ALA A 413 2.54 -21.91 -4.04
C ALA A 413 1.75 -23.08 -4.64
N PHE A 414 0.57 -22.80 -5.20
CA PHE A 414 -0.21 -23.79 -5.95
C PHE A 414 0.58 -24.32 -7.15
N SER A 415 1.15 -23.42 -7.96
CA SER A 415 1.95 -23.78 -9.13
C SER A 415 3.14 -24.65 -8.75
N ARG A 416 3.87 -24.30 -7.67
CA ARG A 416 4.96 -25.10 -7.11
C ARG A 416 4.52 -26.52 -6.74
N ALA A 417 3.38 -26.68 -6.08
CA ALA A 417 2.83 -28.00 -5.76
C ALA A 417 2.53 -28.81 -7.05
N ARG A 418 1.92 -28.17 -8.04
CA ARG A 418 1.55 -28.81 -9.32
C ARG A 418 2.74 -29.14 -10.23
N PHE A 419 3.82 -28.34 -10.20
CA PHE A 419 5.08 -28.73 -10.84
C PHE A 419 5.73 -29.93 -10.14
N ALA A 420 5.60 -30.04 -8.82
CA ALA A 420 6.04 -31.22 -8.08
C ALA A 420 5.25 -32.47 -8.49
N ASP A 421 3.95 -32.36 -8.73
CA ASP A 421 3.14 -33.42 -9.32
C ASP A 421 3.62 -33.84 -10.72
N ALA A 422 3.90 -32.87 -11.59
CA ALA A 422 4.44 -33.11 -12.93
C ALA A 422 5.76 -33.89 -12.86
N ARG A 423 6.66 -33.53 -11.93
CA ARG A 423 7.91 -34.26 -11.70
C ARG A 423 7.66 -35.70 -11.25
N GLU A 424 6.68 -35.96 -10.41
CA GLU A 424 6.35 -37.32 -10.00
C GLU A 424 5.67 -38.12 -11.13
N LEU A 425 4.85 -37.50 -11.97
CA LEU A 425 4.33 -38.13 -13.20
C LEU A 425 5.45 -38.55 -14.15
N TYR A 426 6.45 -37.69 -14.36
CA TYR A 426 7.65 -37.99 -15.13
C TYR A 426 8.41 -39.19 -14.56
N ARG A 427 8.63 -39.23 -13.24
CA ARG A 427 9.29 -40.37 -12.55
C ARG A 427 8.53 -41.68 -12.71
N LEU A 428 7.21 -41.62 -12.85
CA LEU A 428 6.35 -42.78 -13.14
C LEU A 428 6.33 -43.17 -14.63
N GLY A 429 7.13 -42.50 -15.48
CA GLY A 429 7.24 -42.72 -16.92
C GLY A 429 6.09 -42.14 -17.73
N GLN A 430 5.31 -41.21 -17.17
CA GLN A 430 4.17 -40.56 -17.82
C GLN A 430 4.56 -39.20 -18.38
N ASN A 431 5.56 -39.20 -19.27
CA ASN A 431 6.24 -37.99 -19.72
C ASN A 431 5.31 -37.04 -20.47
N ASP A 432 4.47 -37.56 -21.38
CA ASP A 432 3.48 -36.76 -22.11
C ASP A 432 2.45 -36.09 -21.17
N VAL A 433 2.07 -36.79 -20.09
CA VAL A 433 1.14 -36.26 -19.09
C VAL A 433 1.82 -35.20 -18.23
N ALA A 434 3.08 -35.42 -17.85
CA ALA A 434 3.88 -34.42 -17.13
C ALA A 434 4.07 -33.14 -17.96
N ALA A 435 4.41 -33.27 -19.25
CA ALA A 435 4.53 -32.15 -20.17
C ALA A 435 3.19 -31.42 -20.36
N THR A 436 2.08 -32.15 -20.51
CA THR A 436 0.74 -31.55 -20.63
C THR A 436 0.36 -30.77 -19.35
N LEU A 437 0.67 -31.30 -18.18
CA LEU A 437 0.41 -30.60 -16.91
C LEU A 437 1.26 -29.33 -16.79
N ALA A 438 2.56 -29.40 -17.10
CA ALA A 438 3.43 -28.23 -17.08
C ALA A 438 3.01 -27.16 -18.11
N GLN A 439 2.56 -27.58 -19.29
CA GLN A 439 2.00 -26.70 -20.31
C GLN A 439 0.72 -26.01 -19.82
N GLY A 440 -0.18 -26.73 -19.14
CA GLY A 440 -1.39 -26.13 -18.56
C GLY A 440 -1.08 -25.12 -17.44
N LEU A 441 -0.01 -25.33 -16.66
CA LEU A 441 0.46 -24.34 -15.68
C LEU A 441 1.03 -23.09 -16.37
N PHE A 442 1.77 -23.27 -17.47
CA PHE A 442 2.23 -22.15 -18.28
C PHE A 442 1.07 -21.35 -18.86
N GLU A 443 0.04 -22.01 -19.41
CA GLU A 443 -1.15 -21.34 -19.92
C GLU A 443 -1.92 -20.56 -18.84
N ARG A 444 -1.92 -21.03 -17.59
CA ARG A 444 -2.54 -20.32 -16.45
C ARG A 444 -1.71 -19.12 -16.02
N PHE A 445 -0.39 -19.24 -16.05
CA PHE A 445 0.53 -18.12 -15.83
C PHE A 445 0.33 -17.05 -16.91
N GLU A 446 0.33 -17.42 -18.19
CA GLU A 446 0.08 -16.49 -19.31
C GLU A 446 -1.32 -15.83 -19.27
N ALA A 447 -2.30 -16.50 -18.67
CA ALA A 447 -3.63 -15.94 -18.46
C ALA A 447 -3.72 -15.04 -17.21
N ASP A 448 -2.59 -14.81 -16.55
CA ASP A 448 -2.46 -14.03 -15.31
C ASP A 448 -3.43 -14.49 -14.21
N GLU A 449 -3.54 -15.81 -14.00
CA GLU A 449 -4.39 -16.33 -12.93
C GLU A 449 -3.96 -15.76 -11.57
N LEU A 450 -4.90 -15.09 -10.90
CA LEU A 450 -4.71 -14.44 -9.60
C LEU A 450 -3.60 -13.38 -9.61
N GLY A 451 -3.27 -12.78 -10.77
CA GLY A 451 -2.26 -11.72 -10.88
C GLY A 451 -0.80 -12.21 -10.83
N LEU A 452 -0.54 -13.52 -10.95
CA LEU A 452 0.82 -14.06 -10.77
C LEU A 452 1.81 -13.57 -11.82
N HIS A 453 1.41 -13.39 -13.07
CA HIS A 453 2.31 -12.98 -14.15
C HIS A 453 2.78 -11.55 -13.91
N GLU A 454 1.82 -10.63 -13.76
CA GLU A 454 2.09 -9.22 -13.55
C GLU A 454 2.84 -8.98 -12.23
N ALA A 455 2.46 -9.69 -11.15
CA ALA A 455 3.14 -9.56 -9.87
C ALA A 455 4.60 -10.06 -9.93
N LEU A 456 4.85 -11.16 -10.65
CA LEU A 456 6.20 -11.72 -10.75
C LEU A 456 7.12 -10.85 -11.62
N GLU A 457 6.61 -10.31 -12.73
CA GLU A 457 7.32 -9.35 -13.58
C GLU A 457 7.63 -8.06 -12.83
N SER A 458 6.64 -7.46 -12.15
CA SER A 458 6.81 -6.21 -11.39
C SER A 458 7.72 -6.36 -10.17
N THR A 459 7.75 -7.54 -9.54
CA THR A 459 8.64 -7.83 -8.42
C THR A 459 10.09 -7.94 -8.89
N SER A 460 10.34 -8.66 -9.99
CA SER A 460 11.70 -8.83 -10.52
C SER A 460 11.69 -9.36 -11.95
N GLU A 461 12.16 -8.53 -12.89
CA GLU A 461 12.44 -8.92 -14.27
C GLU A 461 13.41 -10.11 -14.35
N GLU A 462 14.38 -10.21 -13.43
CA GLU A 462 15.31 -11.35 -13.35
C GLU A 462 14.59 -12.65 -12.94
N LEU A 463 13.70 -12.59 -11.94
CA LEU A 463 12.90 -13.76 -11.56
C LEU A 463 11.94 -14.17 -12.68
N TYR A 464 11.35 -13.21 -13.38
CA TYR A 464 10.50 -13.45 -14.54
C TYR A 464 11.21 -14.21 -15.64
N HIS A 465 12.34 -13.68 -16.14
CA HIS A 465 13.14 -14.37 -17.16
C HIS A 465 13.63 -15.74 -16.70
N SER A 466 14.05 -15.85 -15.43
CA SER A 466 14.50 -17.14 -14.87
C SER A 466 13.35 -18.15 -14.80
N PHE A 467 12.18 -17.74 -14.33
CA PHE A 467 11.02 -18.60 -14.18
C PHE A 467 10.45 -19.03 -15.53
N GLU A 468 10.04 -18.08 -16.37
CA GLU A 468 9.28 -18.37 -17.58
C GLU A 468 10.18 -18.86 -18.72
N GLU A 469 11.14 -18.02 -19.11
CA GLU A 469 11.95 -18.25 -20.30
C GLU A 469 12.98 -19.36 -20.10
N GLU A 470 13.68 -19.39 -18.96
CA GLU A 470 14.74 -20.38 -18.72
C GLU A 470 14.16 -21.70 -18.18
N HIS A 471 13.35 -21.65 -17.12
CA HIS A 471 13.01 -22.85 -16.37
C HIS A 471 11.66 -23.47 -16.76
N LEU A 472 10.60 -22.72 -16.93
CA LEU A 472 9.27 -23.27 -17.25
C LEU A 472 9.24 -23.85 -18.66
N SER A 473 9.63 -23.07 -19.67
CA SER A 473 9.72 -23.53 -21.06
C SER A 473 10.71 -24.70 -21.21
N GLY A 474 11.83 -24.63 -20.48
CA GLY A 474 12.86 -25.67 -20.41
C GLY A 474 12.36 -26.96 -19.78
N LEU A 475 11.54 -26.88 -18.73
CA LEU A 475 10.98 -28.04 -18.04
C LEU A 475 10.00 -28.81 -18.92
N ILE A 476 9.12 -28.11 -19.65
CA ILE A 476 8.18 -28.71 -20.62
C ILE A 476 8.99 -29.48 -21.67
N THR A 477 9.98 -28.81 -22.27
CA THR A 477 10.87 -29.41 -23.27
C THR A 477 11.64 -30.62 -22.71
N ALA A 478 12.08 -30.55 -21.46
CA ALA A 478 12.81 -31.63 -20.81
C ALA A 478 11.93 -32.87 -20.59
N PHE A 479 10.66 -32.69 -20.20
CA PHE A 479 9.71 -33.79 -20.08
C PHE A 479 9.45 -34.48 -21.43
N GLU A 480 9.19 -33.72 -22.49
CA GLU A 480 8.96 -34.27 -23.83
C GLU A 480 10.15 -35.07 -24.36
N ASN A 481 11.37 -34.58 -24.08
CA ASN A 481 12.61 -35.20 -24.55
C ASN A 481 13.14 -36.31 -23.65
N THR A 482 12.51 -36.54 -22.50
CA THR A 482 12.96 -37.54 -21.50
C THR A 482 14.39 -37.29 -21.03
N ASP A 483 14.72 -36.02 -20.79
CA ASP A 483 16.05 -35.58 -20.39
C ASP A 483 16.13 -35.41 -18.87
N ASP A 484 16.61 -36.45 -18.17
CA ASP A 484 16.65 -36.49 -16.71
C ASP A 484 17.44 -35.33 -16.07
N ASP A 485 18.57 -34.94 -16.68
CA ASP A 485 19.44 -33.88 -16.16
C ASP A 485 18.78 -32.50 -16.34
N ALA A 486 18.15 -32.28 -17.50
CA ALA A 486 17.40 -31.05 -17.77
C ALA A 486 16.15 -30.96 -16.89
N VAL A 487 15.41 -32.07 -16.68
CA VAL A 487 14.25 -32.10 -15.78
C VAL A 487 14.64 -31.70 -14.36
N SER A 488 15.77 -32.19 -13.83
CA SER A 488 16.20 -31.79 -12.48
C SER A 488 16.55 -30.30 -12.42
N THR A 489 17.29 -29.81 -13.41
CA THR A 489 17.74 -28.41 -13.48
C THR A 489 16.56 -27.45 -13.54
N HIS A 490 15.67 -27.64 -14.51
CA HIS A 490 14.55 -26.74 -14.74
C HIS A 490 13.48 -26.86 -13.65
N TYR A 491 13.28 -28.05 -13.06
CA TYR A 491 12.40 -28.19 -11.90
C TYR A 491 12.91 -27.41 -10.68
N GLU A 492 14.20 -27.52 -10.36
CA GLU A 492 14.80 -26.80 -9.23
C GLU A 492 14.76 -25.28 -9.48
N GLY A 493 14.97 -24.86 -10.72
CA GLY A 493 14.83 -23.46 -11.14
C GLY A 493 13.41 -22.91 -10.95
N VAL A 494 12.39 -23.61 -11.47
CA VAL A 494 10.97 -23.24 -11.27
C VAL A 494 10.62 -23.12 -9.78
N GLN A 495 11.01 -24.10 -8.98
CA GLN A 495 10.71 -24.09 -7.54
C GLN A 495 11.40 -22.93 -6.81
N SER A 496 12.65 -22.64 -7.17
CA SER A 496 13.44 -21.58 -6.53
C SER A 496 12.97 -20.19 -6.93
N ALA A 497 12.62 -19.98 -8.21
CA ALA A 497 12.14 -18.70 -8.70
C ALA A 497 10.80 -18.31 -8.06
N LEU A 498 9.84 -19.24 -8.01
CA LEU A 498 8.54 -18.99 -7.38
C LEU A 498 8.65 -18.77 -5.86
N LEU A 499 9.52 -19.50 -5.16
CA LEU A 499 9.80 -19.24 -3.75
C LEU A 499 10.48 -17.88 -3.53
N ALA A 500 11.42 -17.52 -4.40
CA ALA A 500 12.09 -16.22 -4.32
C ALA A 500 11.12 -15.07 -4.59
N PHE A 501 10.14 -15.27 -5.48
CA PHE A 501 9.02 -14.35 -5.67
C PHE A 501 8.17 -14.24 -4.41
N GLU A 502 7.74 -15.37 -3.81
CA GLU A 502 6.94 -15.37 -2.57
C GLU A 502 7.62 -14.58 -1.43
N ILE A 503 8.95 -14.70 -1.30
CA ILE A 503 9.75 -14.01 -0.29
C ILE A 503 9.94 -12.51 -0.61
N GLN A 504 10.07 -12.15 -1.89
CA GLN A 504 10.32 -10.75 -2.29
C GLN A 504 9.05 -9.92 -2.38
N ALA A 505 7.95 -10.52 -2.87
CA ALA A 505 6.66 -9.86 -3.03
C ALA A 505 5.81 -9.90 -1.75
N GLY A 506 6.03 -10.88 -0.88
CA GLY A 506 5.28 -11.07 0.36
C GLY A 506 6.02 -10.62 1.62
N SER A 507 5.26 -10.45 2.71
CA SER A 507 5.82 -10.41 4.06
C SER A 507 6.14 -11.83 4.53
N THR A 508 6.91 -11.98 5.62
CA THR A 508 7.15 -13.30 6.23
C THR A 508 5.84 -14.04 6.54
N ALA A 509 4.79 -13.33 6.95
CA ALA A 509 3.49 -13.93 7.24
C ALA A 509 2.74 -14.39 5.98
N THR A 510 2.74 -13.59 4.90
CA THR A 510 2.08 -13.99 3.66
C THR A 510 2.84 -15.10 2.94
N ALA A 511 4.17 -15.02 2.90
CA ALA A 511 5.03 -16.11 2.42
C ALA A 511 4.81 -17.40 3.23
N SER A 512 4.68 -17.30 4.56
CA SER A 512 4.37 -18.45 5.43
C SER A 512 3.02 -19.09 5.12
N GLY A 513 1.98 -18.32 4.83
CA GLY A 513 0.69 -18.85 4.43
C GLY A 513 0.75 -19.62 3.10
N ALA A 514 1.52 -19.10 2.13
CA ALA A 514 1.78 -19.75 0.85
C ALA A 514 2.58 -21.06 1.04
N GLU A 515 3.64 -21.03 1.85
CA GLU A 515 4.47 -22.19 2.19
C GLU A 515 3.70 -23.26 2.99
N ALA A 516 2.82 -22.86 3.91
CA ALA A 516 1.94 -23.79 4.60
C ALA A 516 1.03 -24.56 3.64
N ALA A 517 0.48 -23.89 2.63
CA ALA A 517 -0.32 -24.53 1.58
C ALA A 517 0.54 -25.47 0.70
N TYR A 518 1.73 -25.03 0.27
CA TYR A 518 2.67 -25.83 -0.53
C TYR A 518 3.12 -27.09 0.23
N VAL A 519 3.67 -26.93 1.44
CA VAL A 519 4.17 -28.04 2.27
C VAL A 519 3.02 -28.98 2.65
N GLY A 520 1.84 -28.45 2.97
CA GLY A 520 0.63 -29.23 3.19
C GLY A 520 0.26 -30.10 1.98
N ALA A 521 0.33 -29.54 0.76
CA ALA A 521 0.09 -30.27 -0.48
C ALA A 521 1.10 -31.40 -0.68
N ARG A 522 2.40 -31.16 -0.43
CA ARG A 522 3.44 -32.20 -0.48
C ARG A 522 3.15 -33.37 0.47
N GLY A 523 2.54 -33.12 1.62
CA GLY A 523 2.06 -34.16 2.52
C GLY A 523 0.98 -35.06 1.90
N PHE A 524 0.08 -34.51 1.08
CA PHE A 524 -0.93 -35.29 0.35
C PHE A 524 -0.38 -35.97 -0.90
N ASP A 525 0.61 -35.38 -1.58
CA ASP A 525 1.34 -36.03 -2.68
C ASP A 525 1.98 -37.35 -2.23
N ALA A 526 2.49 -37.41 -1.01
CA ALA A 526 2.99 -38.65 -0.41
C ALA A 526 1.89 -39.71 -0.32
N ALA A 527 0.67 -39.33 0.11
CA ALA A 527 -0.47 -40.25 0.17
C ALA A 527 -0.95 -40.71 -1.22
N VAL A 528 -0.85 -39.86 -2.24
CA VAL A 528 -1.12 -40.24 -3.64
C VAL A 528 -0.12 -41.31 -4.10
N LEU A 529 1.18 -41.11 -3.85
CA LEU A 529 2.19 -42.07 -4.26
C LEU A 529 2.12 -43.40 -3.51
N ASP A 530 1.81 -43.36 -2.22
CA ASP A 530 1.50 -44.54 -1.40
C ASP A 530 0.31 -45.33 -1.97
N ALA A 531 -0.79 -44.65 -2.29
CA ALA A 531 -1.96 -45.28 -2.92
C ALA A 531 -1.63 -45.92 -4.29
N LEU A 532 -0.64 -45.38 -5.01
CA LEU A 532 -0.13 -45.95 -6.27
C LEU A 532 0.93 -47.05 -6.05
N GLY A 533 1.22 -47.44 -4.79
CA GLY A 533 2.17 -48.48 -4.40
C GLY A 533 3.63 -48.05 -4.47
N ASN A 534 3.93 -46.76 -4.28
CA ASN A 534 5.28 -46.18 -4.34
C ASN A 534 5.73 -45.65 -2.96
N ASP A 535 5.64 -46.48 -1.93
CA ASP A 535 5.88 -46.13 -0.52
C ASP A 535 7.24 -45.45 -0.31
N GLY A 536 8.32 -45.96 -0.94
CA GLY A 536 9.64 -45.35 -0.83
C GLY A 536 9.75 -43.97 -1.49
N ARG A 537 8.91 -43.67 -2.49
CA ARG A 537 8.83 -42.31 -3.05
C ARG A 537 7.95 -41.42 -2.19
N ALA A 538 6.86 -41.94 -1.62
CA ALA A 538 6.04 -41.23 -0.64
C ALA A 538 6.87 -40.80 0.58
N GLU A 539 7.70 -41.70 1.14
CA GLU A 539 8.64 -41.40 2.23
C GLU A 539 9.61 -40.28 1.82
N ALA A 540 10.18 -40.35 0.62
CA ALA A 540 11.12 -39.34 0.14
C ALA A 540 10.48 -37.98 -0.17
N ILE A 541 9.16 -37.91 -0.42
CA ILE A 541 8.43 -36.63 -0.49
C ILE A 541 8.27 -36.04 0.90
N ALA A 542 7.83 -36.84 1.87
CA ALA A 542 7.64 -36.39 3.24
C ALA A 542 8.96 -35.92 3.88
N GLN A 543 10.06 -36.65 3.66
CA GLN A 543 11.40 -36.23 4.10
C GLN A 543 11.85 -34.94 3.43
N GLY A 544 11.65 -34.80 2.11
CA GLY A 544 12.00 -33.57 1.40
C GLY A 544 11.19 -32.35 1.86
N ALA A 545 9.91 -32.52 2.20
CA ALA A 545 9.09 -31.47 2.78
C ALA A 545 9.58 -31.07 4.18
N PHE A 546 10.00 -32.04 5.01
CA PHE A 546 10.61 -31.78 6.31
C PHE A 546 11.94 -31.03 6.16
N GLU A 547 12.82 -31.49 5.26
CA GLU A 547 14.10 -30.82 4.99
C GLU A 547 13.93 -29.40 4.45
N HIS A 548 12.89 -29.16 3.63
CA HIS A 548 12.55 -27.82 3.14
C HIS A 548 12.10 -26.89 4.27
N PHE A 549 11.20 -27.37 5.15
CA PHE A 549 10.77 -26.63 6.33
C PHE A 549 11.96 -26.28 7.23
N GLU A 550 12.80 -27.26 7.59
CA GLU A 550 14.00 -27.05 8.41
C GLU A 550 15.04 -26.11 7.79
N ALA A 551 15.01 -25.93 6.47
CA ALA A 551 15.89 -24.99 5.77
C ALA A 551 15.40 -23.53 5.83
N GLY A 552 14.33 -23.27 6.59
CA GLY A 552 13.72 -21.95 6.79
C GLY A 552 12.44 -21.76 5.97
N ALA A 553 12.33 -22.38 4.79
CA ALA A 553 11.17 -22.26 3.89
C ALA A 553 10.67 -20.81 3.73
N GLY A 554 11.57 -19.88 3.37
CA GLY A 554 11.23 -18.46 3.24
C GLY A 554 10.93 -17.73 4.55
N GLY A 555 11.41 -18.25 5.67
CA GLY A 555 11.16 -17.71 7.03
C GLY A 555 9.95 -18.34 7.72
N TYR A 556 9.27 -19.29 7.07
CA TYR A 556 8.11 -20.00 7.61
C TYR A 556 8.42 -20.81 8.87
N HIS A 557 9.61 -21.41 8.96
CA HIS A 557 10.02 -22.19 10.13
C HIS A 557 10.15 -21.31 11.38
N GLU A 558 10.94 -20.25 11.26
CA GLU A 558 11.19 -19.31 12.35
C GLU A 558 9.90 -18.56 12.73
N ALA A 559 9.08 -18.19 11.75
CA ALA A 559 7.80 -17.53 11.99
C ALA A 559 6.81 -18.43 12.75
N LEU A 560 6.76 -19.73 12.45
CA LEU A 560 5.91 -20.66 13.18
C LEU A 560 6.39 -20.88 14.62
N GLU A 561 7.70 -21.05 14.81
CA GLU A 561 8.30 -21.22 16.13
C GLU A 561 8.00 -20.00 17.03
N ASP A 562 8.12 -18.79 16.47
CA ASP A 562 7.82 -17.54 17.19
C ASP A 562 6.33 -17.35 17.48
N ALA A 563 5.47 -17.70 16.52
CA ALA A 563 4.02 -17.50 16.64
C ALA A 563 3.36 -18.46 17.65
N ASP A 564 3.65 -19.76 17.58
CA ASP A 564 3.08 -20.76 18.48
C ASP A 564 3.94 -22.02 18.58
N GLU A 565 4.76 -22.10 19.64
CA GLU A 565 5.63 -23.25 19.96
C GLU A 565 4.86 -24.58 19.99
N SER A 566 3.59 -24.58 20.44
CA SER A 566 2.80 -25.82 20.49
C SER A 566 2.32 -26.26 19.11
N VAL A 567 1.98 -25.34 18.22
CA VAL A 567 1.63 -25.65 16.83
C VAL A 567 2.87 -26.08 16.06
N TYR A 568 4.02 -25.43 16.28
CA TYR A 568 5.32 -25.81 15.73
C TYR A 568 5.67 -27.27 16.06
N GLU A 569 5.68 -27.65 17.35
CA GLU A 569 6.01 -29.02 17.78
C GLU A 569 5.04 -30.06 17.18
N SER A 570 3.75 -29.72 17.12
CA SER A 570 2.71 -30.57 16.54
C SER A 570 2.88 -30.74 15.02
N PHE A 571 3.20 -29.65 14.32
CA PHE A 571 3.45 -29.65 12.87
C PHE A 571 4.61 -30.59 12.51
N GLU A 572 5.76 -30.45 13.18
CA GLU A 572 6.93 -31.32 12.98
C GLU A 572 6.62 -32.79 13.27
N GLU A 573 5.95 -33.06 14.41
CA GLU A 573 5.57 -34.42 14.80
C GLU A 573 4.70 -35.05 13.70
N ARG A 574 3.68 -34.33 13.22
CA ARG A 574 2.76 -34.85 12.19
C ARG A 574 3.46 -35.07 10.85
N LEU A 575 4.36 -34.18 10.43
CA LEU A 575 5.14 -34.38 9.20
C LEU A 575 6.04 -35.62 9.31
N GLY A 576 6.69 -35.82 10.46
CA GLY A 576 7.47 -37.03 10.74
C GLY A 576 6.65 -38.31 10.72
N VAL A 577 5.37 -38.26 11.14
CA VAL A 577 4.45 -39.40 11.07
C VAL A 577 4.09 -39.76 9.62
N VAL A 578 3.97 -38.80 8.70
CA VAL A 578 3.77 -39.09 7.26
C VAL A 578 4.92 -39.91 6.70
N SER A 579 6.16 -39.47 6.97
CA SER A 579 7.39 -40.17 6.56
C SER A 579 7.47 -41.58 7.16
N SER A 580 7.19 -41.71 8.46
CA SER A 580 7.22 -43.00 9.16
C SER A 580 6.18 -43.99 8.62
N ALA A 581 4.95 -43.53 8.37
CA ALA A 581 3.90 -44.37 7.79
C ALA A 581 4.32 -44.92 6.41
N ALA A 582 4.90 -44.07 5.56
CA ALA A 582 5.39 -44.49 4.25
C ALA A 582 6.56 -45.48 4.35
N GLY A 583 7.54 -45.22 5.21
CA GLY A 583 8.70 -46.10 5.41
C GLY A 583 8.35 -47.48 6.00
N ASP A 584 7.29 -47.53 6.81
CA ASP A 584 6.78 -48.78 7.40
C ASP A 584 5.79 -49.53 6.49
N GLY A 585 5.43 -48.95 5.33
CA GLY A 585 4.44 -49.51 4.40
C GLY A 585 3.01 -49.53 4.97
N GLU A 586 2.70 -48.55 5.83
CA GLU A 586 1.37 -48.27 6.36
C GLU A 586 0.60 -47.32 5.44
N ASP A 587 -0.72 -47.24 5.60
CA ASP A 587 -1.54 -46.28 4.84
C ASP A 587 -1.15 -44.85 5.21
N VAL A 588 -0.62 -44.10 4.25
CA VAL A 588 -0.10 -42.74 4.48
C VAL A 588 -1.21 -41.71 4.60
N TYR A 589 -2.38 -41.96 4.00
CA TYR A 589 -3.44 -40.96 3.88
C TYR A 589 -3.98 -40.43 5.23
N PRO A 590 -4.22 -41.26 6.27
CA PRO A 590 -4.59 -40.77 7.60
C PRO A 590 -3.54 -39.85 8.24
N ALA A 591 -2.25 -40.12 8.03
CA ALA A 591 -1.16 -39.27 8.49
C ALA A 591 -1.17 -37.93 7.76
N SER A 592 -1.29 -37.94 6.42
CA SER A 592 -1.37 -36.73 5.61
C SER A 592 -2.56 -35.84 5.97
N LYS A 593 -3.73 -36.41 6.31
CA LYS A 593 -4.87 -35.63 6.82
C LYS A 593 -4.56 -34.92 8.13
N SER A 594 -3.89 -35.62 9.05
CA SER A 594 -3.54 -35.05 10.35
C SER A 594 -2.50 -33.94 10.17
N PHE A 595 -1.53 -34.15 9.28
CA PHE A 595 -0.53 -33.15 8.95
C PHE A 595 -1.12 -31.93 8.24
N GLY A 596 -1.99 -32.13 7.23
CA GLY A 596 -2.65 -31.02 6.54
C GLY A 596 -3.47 -30.13 7.48
N ALA A 597 -4.06 -30.70 8.54
CA ALA A 597 -4.74 -29.90 9.56
C ALA A 597 -3.75 -29.04 10.41
N GLU A 598 -2.56 -29.55 10.71
CA GLU A 598 -1.51 -28.75 11.38
C GLU A 598 -0.90 -27.70 10.45
N ALA A 599 -0.74 -28.00 9.16
CA ALA A 599 -0.30 -27.02 8.16
C ALA A 599 -1.30 -25.85 8.02
N LEU A 600 -2.61 -26.10 8.15
CA LEU A 600 -3.56 -24.99 8.19
C LEU A 600 -3.47 -24.21 9.50
N LYS A 601 -3.31 -24.88 10.64
CA LYS A 601 -3.15 -24.21 11.94
C LYS A 601 -1.93 -23.32 11.99
N SER A 602 -0.81 -23.73 11.41
CA SER A 602 0.40 -22.90 11.35
C SER A 602 0.19 -21.65 10.53
N ALA A 603 -0.49 -21.72 9.38
CA ALA A 603 -0.87 -20.53 8.61
C ALA A 603 -1.69 -19.54 9.43
N TYR A 604 -2.72 -20.02 10.16
CA TYR A 604 -3.50 -19.15 11.05
C TYR A 604 -2.66 -18.59 12.20
N ALA A 605 -1.85 -19.40 12.87
CA ALA A 605 -1.05 -18.95 14.00
C ALA A 605 -0.11 -17.81 13.59
N ILE A 606 0.58 -17.95 12.44
CA ILE A 606 1.50 -16.94 11.94
C ILE A 606 0.77 -15.68 11.50
N VAL A 607 -0.32 -15.80 10.73
CA VAL A 607 -1.09 -14.64 10.25
C VAL A 607 -1.72 -13.89 11.43
N GLU A 608 -2.27 -14.58 12.41
CA GLU A 608 -2.84 -13.96 13.61
C GLU A 608 -1.78 -13.30 14.48
N HIS A 609 -0.59 -13.91 14.60
CA HIS A 609 0.56 -13.35 15.32
C HIS A 609 1.16 -12.13 14.62
N ALA A 610 1.26 -12.18 13.29
CA ALA A 610 1.78 -11.08 12.46
C ALA A 610 0.81 -9.90 12.34
N GLY A 611 -0.48 -10.11 12.56
CA GLY A 611 -1.38 -9.08 13.03
C GLY A 611 -2.86 -9.30 12.71
N GLY A 612 -3.50 -10.10 13.55
CA GLY A 612 -4.95 -10.03 13.72
C GLY A 612 -5.40 -8.63 14.23
N SER A 613 -6.38 -8.03 13.56
CA SER A 613 -7.16 -6.83 13.96
C SER A 613 -6.45 -5.47 14.06
N THR A 614 -5.23 -5.32 13.55
CA THR A 614 -4.52 -4.03 13.37
C THR A 614 -5.16 -3.12 12.32
N GLY A 615 -5.79 -3.69 11.28
CA GLY A 615 -6.71 -2.95 10.42
C GLY A 615 -7.86 -2.28 11.19
N GLY A 616 -8.28 -2.87 12.32
CA GLY A 616 -9.24 -2.27 13.25
C GLY A 616 -8.64 -1.08 14.03
N ALA A 617 -7.36 -1.13 14.41
CA ALA A 617 -6.68 0.00 15.04
C ALA A 617 -6.52 1.17 14.07
N GLY A 618 -6.11 0.92 12.82
CA GLY A 618 -6.03 1.94 11.77
C GLY A 618 -7.40 2.57 11.47
N ALA A 619 -8.45 1.76 11.32
CA ALA A 619 -9.82 2.24 11.15
C ALA A 619 -10.30 3.08 12.34
N THR A 620 -9.95 2.68 13.56
CA THR A 620 -10.31 3.45 14.77
C THR A 620 -9.63 4.81 14.77
N VAL A 621 -8.34 4.89 14.42
CA VAL A 621 -7.60 6.16 14.32
C VAL A 621 -8.29 7.12 13.34
N LEU A 622 -8.72 6.63 12.18
CA LEU A 622 -9.44 7.46 11.20
C LEU A 622 -10.83 7.88 11.68
N GLN A 623 -11.59 6.99 12.31
CA GLN A 623 -12.88 7.33 12.90
C GLN A 623 -12.76 8.43 13.96
N ASP A 624 -11.66 8.44 14.73
CA ASP A 624 -11.37 9.49 15.69
C ASP A 624 -10.91 10.77 15.04
N ALA A 625 -10.16 10.70 13.94
CA ALA A 625 -9.74 11.87 13.18
C ALA A 625 -10.97 12.56 12.58
N PHE A 626 -11.91 11.79 12.04
CA PHE A 626 -13.21 12.27 11.56
C PHE A 626 -14.04 12.88 12.70
N ALA A 627 -14.21 12.15 13.81
CA ALA A 627 -14.96 12.65 14.96
C ALA A 627 -14.34 13.93 15.56
N HIS A 628 -13.02 14.03 15.56
CA HIS A 628 -12.31 15.24 15.96
C HIS A 628 -12.58 16.40 15.02
N PHE A 629 -12.38 16.19 13.71
CA PHE A 629 -12.62 17.21 12.69
C PHE A 629 -14.03 17.78 12.79
N GLU A 630 -15.06 16.94 12.88
CA GLU A 630 -16.48 17.36 13.00
C GLU A 630 -16.78 18.29 14.19
N ASN A 631 -15.96 18.25 15.24
CA ASN A 631 -16.12 19.08 16.43
C ASN A 631 -15.04 20.17 16.56
N ALA A 632 -14.09 20.22 15.63
CA ALA A 632 -12.94 21.09 15.69
C ALA A 632 -13.28 22.49 15.17
N ARG A 633 -12.60 23.51 15.74
CA ARG A 633 -12.68 24.89 15.25
C ARG A 633 -12.32 25.02 13.76
N VAL A 634 -11.38 24.20 13.29
CA VAL A 634 -10.91 24.21 11.89
C VAL A 634 -12.00 23.77 10.90
N HIS A 635 -13.01 23.01 11.32
CA HIS A 635 -14.13 22.63 10.47
C HIS A 635 -14.92 23.86 10.02
N GLU A 636 -15.34 24.72 10.96
CA GLU A 636 -16.04 25.97 10.64
C GLU A 636 -15.12 26.92 9.84
N LEU A 637 -13.83 27.02 10.20
CA LEU A 637 -12.88 27.86 9.48
C LEU A 637 -12.69 27.43 8.02
N LEU A 638 -12.59 26.12 7.76
CA LEU A 638 -12.39 25.58 6.41
C LEU A 638 -13.66 25.72 5.57
N GLU A 639 -14.84 25.44 6.13
CA GLU A 639 -16.13 25.64 5.44
C GLU A 639 -16.30 27.12 5.03
N GLU A 640 -15.92 28.05 5.91
CA GLU A 640 -15.97 29.50 5.65
C GLU A 640 -14.93 29.95 4.62
N ALA A 641 -13.72 29.39 4.65
CA ALA A 641 -12.64 29.72 3.71
C ALA A 641 -12.91 29.18 2.29
N SER A 642 -13.29 27.90 2.17
CA SER A 642 -13.61 27.28 0.89
C SER A 642 -14.51 26.05 1.07
N THR A 643 -15.78 26.19 0.68
CA THR A 643 -16.72 25.07 0.65
C THR A 643 -16.21 23.90 -0.22
N SER A 644 -15.50 24.19 -1.32
CA SER A 644 -14.95 23.13 -2.18
C SER A 644 -13.82 22.35 -1.52
N ALA A 645 -12.95 23.03 -0.76
CA ALA A 645 -11.87 22.37 -0.03
C ALA A 645 -12.41 21.56 1.14
N TYR A 646 -13.40 22.13 1.87
CA TYR A 646 -14.15 21.43 2.91
C TYR A 646 -14.81 20.14 2.39
N GLU A 647 -15.61 20.24 1.32
CA GLU A 647 -16.33 19.07 0.77
C GLU A 647 -15.37 18.00 0.22
N THR A 648 -14.24 18.40 -0.36
CA THR A 648 -13.20 17.46 -0.83
C THR A 648 -12.51 16.78 0.36
N PHE A 649 -12.14 17.53 1.39
CA PHE A 649 -11.52 16.98 2.60
C PHE A 649 -12.41 15.95 3.30
N GLU A 650 -13.69 16.27 3.50
CA GLU A 650 -14.65 15.35 4.11
C GLU A 650 -14.87 14.10 3.23
N ALA A 651 -15.00 14.27 1.92
CA ALA A 651 -15.21 13.16 0.99
C ALA A 651 -14.04 12.19 0.92
N GLU A 652 -12.80 12.67 0.87
CA GLU A 652 -11.61 11.81 0.84
C GLU A 652 -11.37 11.13 2.19
N LEU A 653 -11.67 11.79 3.32
CA LEU A 653 -11.61 11.14 4.64
C LEU A 653 -12.65 10.01 4.77
N ASP A 654 -13.88 10.24 4.29
CA ASP A 654 -14.93 9.22 4.26
C ASP A 654 -14.55 8.04 3.33
N ALA A 655 -14.02 8.34 2.14
CA ALA A 655 -13.53 7.32 1.21
C ALA A 655 -12.39 6.51 1.82
N TYR A 656 -11.54 7.17 2.59
CA TYR A 656 -10.43 6.52 3.27
C TYR A 656 -10.89 5.57 4.37
N ILE A 657 -11.87 5.98 5.20
CA ILE A 657 -12.50 5.08 6.18
C ILE A 657 -13.17 3.89 5.48
N ALA A 658 -13.84 4.11 4.35
CA ALA A 658 -14.47 3.04 3.58
C ALA A 658 -13.44 2.04 3.04
N ALA A 659 -12.25 2.49 2.61
CA ALA A 659 -11.17 1.60 2.17
C ALA A 659 -10.76 0.62 3.27
N PHE A 660 -10.73 1.06 4.55
CA PHE A 660 -10.49 0.18 5.69
C PHE A 660 -11.63 -0.80 5.96
N GLU A 661 -12.88 -0.34 5.87
CA GLU A 661 -14.06 -1.15 6.19
C GLU A 661 -14.39 -2.18 5.09
N GLU A 662 -14.04 -1.88 3.84
CA GLU A 662 -14.39 -2.66 2.65
C GLU A 662 -13.20 -3.40 2.02
N GLY A 663 -12.00 -3.31 2.61
CA GLY A 663 -10.79 -3.98 2.10
C GLY A 663 -10.24 -3.38 0.80
N GLY A 664 -10.40 -2.07 0.61
CA GLY A 664 -9.87 -1.32 -0.52
C GLY A 664 -8.38 -0.96 -0.40
N ASP A 665 -7.86 -0.20 -1.35
CA ASP A 665 -6.47 0.29 -1.33
C ASP A 665 -6.29 1.43 -0.31
N VAL A 666 -5.89 1.03 0.90
CA VAL A 666 -5.63 1.92 2.03
C VAL A 666 -4.49 2.91 1.75
N ALA A 667 -3.47 2.52 0.99
CA ALA A 667 -2.33 3.40 0.70
C ALA A 667 -2.74 4.51 -0.27
N ALA A 668 -3.40 4.15 -1.37
CA ALA A 668 -3.91 5.12 -2.33
C ALA A 668 -4.93 6.08 -1.71
N ALA A 669 -5.80 5.58 -0.84
CA ALA A 669 -6.76 6.43 -0.13
C ALA A 669 -6.10 7.38 0.88
N ALA A 670 -5.01 6.96 1.53
CA ALA A 670 -4.21 7.82 2.40
C ALA A 670 -3.55 8.97 1.63
N ASP A 671 -3.03 8.69 0.43
CA ASP A 671 -2.43 9.70 -0.45
C ASP A 671 -3.48 10.70 -0.96
N ALA A 672 -4.65 10.21 -1.40
CA ALA A 672 -5.75 11.06 -1.82
C ALA A 672 -6.25 11.98 -0.68
N PHE A 673 -6.38 11.45 0.54
CA PHE A 673 -6.73 12.25 1.71
C PHE A 673 -5.64 13.29 2.04
N ALA A 674 -4.37 12.94 1.91
CA ALA A 674 -3.27 13.87 2.13
C ALA A 674 -3.26 15.02 1.12
N ASP A 675 -3.61 14.76 -0.13
CA ASP A 675 -3.73 15.79 -1.17
C ASP A 675 -4.93 16.71 -0.91
N ALA A 676 -6.05 16.16 -0.44
CA ALA A 676 -7.20 16.93 0.02
C ALA A 676 -6.88 17.79 1.26
N ALA A 677 -6.06 17.28 2.18
CA ALA A 677 -5.57 18.04 3.32
C ALA A 677 -4.66 19.19 2.89
N LEU A 678 -3.75 18.98 1.95
CA LEU A 678 -2.91 20.03 1.40
C LEU A 678 -3.76 21.12 0.71
N TYR A 679 -4.78 20.71 -0.04
CA TYR A 679 -5.74 21.67 -0.61
C TYR A 679 -6.44 22.52 0.46
N ALA A 680 -6.90 21.88 1.54
CA ALA A 680 -7.51 22.58 2.67
C ALA A 680 -6.54 23.56 3.36
N GLN A 681 -5.25 23.20 3.48
CA GLN A 681 -4.21 24.09 4.02
C GLN A 681 -4.05 25.37 3.18
N PHE A 682 -3.95 25.23 1.86
CA PHE A 682 -3.84 26.37 0.94
C PHE A 682 -5.13 27.21 0.89
N ALA A 683 -6.29 26.58 1.05
CA ALA A 683 -7.57 27.28 1.13
C ALA A 683 -7.71 28.17 2.38
N LEU A 684 -7.25 27.69 3.53
CA LEU A 684 -7.30 28.46 4.79
C LEU A 684 -6.45 29.73 4.77
N VAL A 685 -5.44 29.79 3.90
CA VAL A 685 -4.57 30.96 3.69
C VAL A 685 -4.90 31.73 2.41
N ASP A 686 -6.05 31.45 1.79
CA ASP A 686 -6.53 32.14 0.57
C ASP A 686 -5.50 32.11 -0.58
N SER A 687 -4.82 30.97 -0.77
CA SER A 687 -3.73 30.79 -1.74
C SER A 687 -3.93 29.56 -2.64
N VAL A 688 -5.16 29.12 -2.89
CA VAL A 688 -5.47 27.92 -3.69
C VAL A 688 -4.86 27.96 -5.09
N GLU A 689 -4.74 29.15 -5.68
CA GLU A 689 -4.14 29.35 -6.99
C GLU A 689 -2.65 28.97 -7.05
N GLU A 690 -1.98 28.92 -5.90
CA GLU A 690 -0.56 28.59 -5.74
C GLU A 690 -0.35 27.12 -5.33
N LEU A 691 -1.44 26.34 -5.21
CA LEU A 691 -1.39 24.94 -4.80
C LEU A 691 -0.61 24.10 -5.82
N PRO A 692 0.46 23.40 -5.42
CA PRO A 692 1.27 22.57 -6.30
C PRO A 692 0.64 21.18 -6.51
N LEU A 693 -0.66 21.11 -6.81
CA LEU A 693 -1.39 19.87 -7.07
C LEU A 693 -2.41 20.02 -8.19
N ASP A 694 -2.52 18.99 -9.04
CA ASP A 694 -3.58 18.86 -10.03
C ASP A 694 -4.77 18.05 -9.50
N LEU A 695 -5.57 18.67 -8.64
CA LEU A 695 -6.72 18.02 -8.02
C LEU A 695 -7.95 17.93 -8.94
N ARG A 696 -8.59 16.76 -8.97
CA ARG A 696 -9.96 16.61 -9.48
C ARG A 696 -10.98 17.00 -8.40
N LEU A 697 -11.45 18.24 -8.45
CA LEU A 697 -12.45 18.76 -7.50
C LEU A 697 -13.83 18.05 -7.60
N ALA A 698 -14.39 17.67 -6.45
CA ALA A 698 -15.76 17.19 -6.36
C ALA A 698 -16.76 18.28 -6.80
N GLY A 699 -17.58 18.00 -7.82
CA GLY A 699 -18.72 18.85 -8.20
C GLY A 699 -18.52 19.83 -9.36
N SER A 700 -17.36 19.87 -10.04
CA SER A 700 -17.20 20.72 -11.23
C SER A 700 -17.77 20.06 -12.50
N THR A 701 -18.78 20.69 -13.11
CA THR A 701 -19.24 20.38 -14.47
C THR A 701 -18.95 21.56 -15.40
N SER A 702 -17.70 21.73 -15.85
CA SER A 702 -17.32 22.21 -17.20
C SER A 702 -15.83 22.61 -17.32
N GLY A 703 -15.07 21.84 -18.13
CA GLY A 703 -14.21 22.36 -19.20
C GLY A 703 -12.84 23.00 -18.89
N GLY A 704 -11.79 22.18 -18.98
CA GLY A 704 -10.57 22.45 -19.77
C GLY A 704 -9.39 23.21 -19.13
N HIS A 705 -8.19 22.58 -19.25
CA HIS A 705 -6.81 23.02 -18.92
C HIS A 705 -6.44 22.90 -17.43
N GLY A 706 -5.34 22.29 -16.99
CA GLY A 706 -4.17 21.68 -17.63
C GLY A 706 -3.00 21.68 -16.63
N GLY A 707 -2.24 20.58 -16.53
CA GLY A 707 -1.20 20.26 -15.53
C GLY A 707 -1.56 18.92 -14.87
N GLY A 708 -0.69 17.95 -14.57
CA GLY A 708 0.75 18.02 -14.30
C GLY A 708 1.19 17.14 -13.10
N SER A 709 0.79 15.86 -13.03
CA SER A 709 1.41 14.90 -12.09
C SER A 709 2.68 14.31 -12.71
N GLU A 710 3.84 14.74 -12.21
CA GLU A 710 5.16 14.19 -12.53
C GLU A 710 5.44 12.97 -11.64
N SER A 711 5.14 11.78 -12.14
CA SER A 711 5.80 10.54 -11.70
C SER A 711 7.13 10.43 -12.43
N GLY A 712 8.17 11.05 -11.87
CA GLY A 712 9.55 11.01 -12.38
C GLY A 712 10.27 9.70 -12.06
N GLY A 713 9.87 8.60 -12.69
CA GLY A 713 10.82 7.52 -12.96
C GLY A 713 11.71 7.98 -14.11
N GLU A 714 13.03 8.07 -13.91
CA GLU A 714 13.98 8.32 -15.00
C GLU A 714 13.90 7.19 -16.03
N SER A 715 12.96 7.30 -16.98
CA SER A 715 12.92 6.45 -18.16
C SER A 715 13.83 7.11 -19.21
N SER A 716 14.69 6.31 -19.83
CA SER A 716 15.56 6.71 -20.93
C SER A 716 14.79 7.08 -22.22
N LEU A 717 13.47 7.31 -22.10
CA LEU A 717 12.54 7.50 -23.20
C LEU A 717 12.51 8.97 -23.65
N GLN A 718 12.62 9.17 -24.96
CA GLN A 718 12.66 10.48 -25.60
C GLN A 718 11.58 10.57 -26.68
N GLY A 719 10.86 11.69 -26.73
CA GLY A 719 9.94 12.00 -27.82
C GLY A 719 10.66 12.40 -29.12
N GLY A 720 9.97 12.24 -30.24
CA GLY A 720 10.47 12.73 -31.53
C GLY A 720 10.21 14.23 -31.74
N PRO A 721 10.61 14.77 -32.90
CA PRO A 721 10.61 16.22 -33.17
C PRO A 721 9.23 16.90 -33.15
N ASN A 722 8.14 16.13 -33.18
CA ASN A 722 6.76 16.62 -33.11
C ASN A 722 6.03 16.15 -31.83
N VAL A 723 6.78 15.70 -30.81
CA VAL A 723 6.27 15.53 -29.45
C VAL A 723 6.51 16.84 -28.72
N VAL A 724 5.45 17.39 -28.14
CA VAL A 724 5.43 18.72 -27.52
C VAL A 724 4.76 18.63 -26.15
N GLU A 725 5.12 19.55 -25.25
CA GLU A 725 4.45 19.68 -23.95
C GLU A 725 3.04 20.24 -24.13
N GLY A 726 2.08 19.61 -23.47
CA GLY A 726 0.66 19.90 -23.53
C GLY A 726 0.02 19.62 -24.89
N VAL A 727 -1.26 19.98 -25.02
CA VAL A 727 -1.97 20.01 -26.30
C VAL A 727 -1.82 21.40 -26.91
N PRO A 728 -1.27 21.54 -28.13
CA PRO A 728 -1.16 22.86 -28.76
C PRO A 728 -2.51 23.50 -29.07
N ASP A 729 -2.62 24.81 -28.82
CA ASP A 729 -3.83 25.62 -29.11
C ASP A 729 -4.26 25.58 -30.59
N ASP A 730 -3.35 25.23 -31.51
CA ASP A 730 -3.58 25.14 -32.95
C ASP A 730 -3.86 23.73 -33.46
N ALA A 731 -4.03 22.74 -32.56
CA ALA A 731 -4.57 21.43 -32.92
C ALA A 731 -6.07 21.52 -33.24
N ASP A 732 -6.50 20.97 -34.38
CA ASP A 732 -7.91 20.97 -34.79
C ASP A 732 -8.70 19.84 -34.08
N TYR A 733 -8.02 18.74 -33.74
CA TYR A 733 -8.60 17.59 -33.03
C TYR A 733 -7.62 17.02 -32.01
N VAL A 734 -8.17 16.43 -30.95
CA VAL A 734 -7.41 15.73 -29.91
C VAL A 734 -7.87 14.27 -29.86
N VAL A 735 -6.91 13.36 -29.75
CA VAL A 735 -7.10 11.95 -29.45
C VAL A 735 -6.42 11.69 -28.12
N ASP A 736 -7.20 11.25 -27.13
CA ASP A 736 -6.70 10.90 -25.81
C ASP A 736 -6.04 9.51 -25.88
N MET A 737 -4.81 9.41 -25.41
CA MET A 737 -4.10 8.14 -25.20
C MET A 737 -4.27 7.77 -23.73
N THR A 738 -5.27 6.93 -23.46
CA THR A 738 -5.56 6.38 -22.13
C THR A 738 -4.69 5.15 -21.88
N ALA A 739 -4.87 4.45 -20.76
CA ALA A 739 -3.97 3.37 -20.31
C ALA A 739 -3.52 2.40 -21.41
N VAL A 740 -4.44 1.92 -22.26
CA VAL A 740 -4.14 1.03 -23.41
C VAL A 740 -5.05 1.30 -24.63
N ALA A 741 -5.54 2.53 -24.81
CA ALA A 741 -6.48 2.84 -25.90
C ALA A 741 -6.39 4.28 -26.44
N PHE A 742 -6.67 4.44 -27.74
CA PHE A 742 -6.88 5.74 -28.39
C PHE A 742 -8.36 6.14 -28.33
N GLU A 743 -8.67 7.34 -27.86
CA GLU A 743 -10.03 7.86 -27.75
C GLU A 743 -10.18 9.23 -28.46
N PRO A 744 -10.93 9.32 -29.56
CA PRO A 744 -11.60 8.24 -30.27
C PRO A 744 -10.64 7.37 -31.09
N ALA A 745 -10.87 6.05 -31.12
CA ALA A 745 -10.08 5.11 -31.94
C ALA A 745 -10.28 5.30 -33.47
N ALA A 746 -11.35 5.98 -33.89
CA ALA A 746 -11.60 6.33 -35.29
C ALA A 746 -12.01 7.79 -35.40
N LEU A 747 -11.21 8.58 -36.13
CA LEU A 747 -11.40 10.00 -36.32
C LEU A 747 -11.57 10.32 -37.81
N THR A 748 -12.44 11.28 -38.14
CA THR A 748 -12.58 11.82 -39.51
C THR A 748 -12.23 13.30 -39.49
N VAL A 749 -11.29 13.71 -40.33
CA VAL A 749 -10.75 15.07 -40.41
C VAL A 749 -10.74 15.58 -41.86
N SER A 750 -10.57 16.88 -42.05
CA SER A 750 -10.39 17.49 -43.38
C SER A 750 -8.92 17.47 -43.78
N GLN A 751 -8.63 17.46 -45.08
CA GLN A 751 -7.27 17.70 -45.57
C GLN A 751 -6.71 19.04 -45.03
N GLY A 752 -5.55 18.96 -44.37
CA GLY A 752 -4.83 20.08 -43.76
C GLY A 752 -5.09 20.28 -42.26
N ASP A 753 -5.98 19.48 -41.66
CA ASP A 753 -6.25 19.53 -40.23
C ASP A 753 -5.08 18.87 -39.44
N THR A 754 -4.80 19.42 -38.26
CA THR A 754 -3.79 18.91 -37.32
C THR A 754 -4.46 18.11 -36.20
N VAL A 755 -3.97 16.90 -35.96
CA VAL A 755 -4.40 16.03 -34.86
C VAL A 755 -3.30 15.97 -33.81
N ALA A 756 -3.68 16.17 -32.55
CA ALA A 756 -2.84 15.95 -31.38
C ALA A 756 -3.25 14.65 -30.69
N TRP A 757 -2.29 13.78 -30.42
CA TRP A 757 -2.46 12.62 -29.56
C TRP A 757 -1.85 12.94 -28.21
N THR A 758 -2.68 13.08 -27.18
CA THR A 758 -2.25 13.53 -25.85
C THR A 758 -2.21 12.38 -24.87
N HIS A 759 -1.15 12.29 -24.07
CA HIS A 759 -1.06 11.29 -23.01
C HIS A 759 -2.05 11.67 -21.89
N THR A 760 -2.94 10.74 -21.54
CA THR A 760 -3.98 10.94 -20.51
C THR A 760 -3.96 9.88 -19.41
N GLY A 761 -3.14 8.83 -19.54
CA GLY A 761 -2.98 7.78 -18.54
C GLY A 761 -2.22 6.56 -19.06
N GLY A 762 -1.71 5.74 -18.13
CA GLY A 762 -0.87 4.57 -18.39
C GLY A 762 0.59 4.91 -18.68
N GLU A 763 1.35 3.91 -19.13
CA GLU A 763 2.76 4.04 -19.50
C GLU A 763 2.98 4.96 -20.71
N ALA A 764 4.24 5.19 -21.09
CA ALA A 764 4.59 5.97 -22.27
C ALA A 764 3.99 5.34 -23.54
N HIS A 765 3.40 6.18 -24.39
CA HIS A 765 2.77 5.74 -25.64
C HIS A 765 3.63 6.08 -26.86
N SER A 766 3.32 5.48 -28.00
CA SER A 766 3.78 5.95 -29.30
C SER A 766 2.61 6.08 -30.27
N VAL A 767 2.80 6.85 -31.33
CA VAL A 767 1.84 6.96 -32.42
C VAL A 767 2.58 6.63 -33.71
N THR A 768 2.33 5.45 -34.26
CA THR A 768 3.12 4.92 -35.38
C THR A 768 2.19 4.54 -36.52
N ALA A 769 2.34 5.19 -37.68
CA ALA A 769 1.55 4.83 -38.85
C ALA A 769 1.87 3.40 -39.30
N ALA A 770 0.82 2.64 -39.67
CA ALA A 770 0.96 1.34 -40.30
C ALA A 770 1.28 1.54 -41.78
N GLU A 771 2.54 1.36 -42.18
CA GLU A 771 3.07 1.72 -43.50
C GLU A 771 2.29 1.04 -44.64
N GLY A 772 1.86 -0.21 -44.42
CA GLY A 772 1.09 -0.99 -45.39
C GLY A 772 -0.35 -0.51 -45.62
N SER A 773 -0.88 0.35 -44.75
CA SER A 773 -2.25 0.87 -44.80
C SER A 773 -2.34 2.29 -45.37
N LEU A 774 -1.21 2.99 -45.51
CA LEU A 774 -1.18 4.40 -45.89
C LEU A 774 -1.75 4.66 -47.30
N PRO A 775 -2.49 5.77 -47.52
CA PRO A 775 -3.00 6.14 -48.83
C PRO A 775 -1.88 6.38 -49.86
N ASP A 776 -2.16 6.12 -51.14
CA ASP A 776 -1.23 6.36 -52.25
C ASP A 776 -0.73 7.82 -52.26
N GLY A 777 0.55 8.01 -51.96
CA GLY A 777 1.22 9.32 -51.96
C GLY A 777 1.30 10.01 -50.60
N ALA A 778 0.84 9.38 -49.51
CA ALA A 778 1.08 9.85 -48.15
C ALA A 778 2.57 9.68 -47.76
N GLU A 779 3.11 10.65 -47.01
CA GLU A 779 4.41 10.53 -46.36
C GLU A 779 4.27 9.70 -45.08
N TYR A 780 5.31 8.94 -44.71
CA TYR A 780 5.32 8.16 -43.48
C TYR A 780 5.42 9.07 -42.25
N TRP A 781 4.77 8.70 -41.14
CA TRP A 781 4.74 9.48 -39.92
C TRP A 781 4.73 8.59 -38.68
N ALA A 782 5.48 9.02 -37.66
CA ALA A 782 5.52 8.37 -36.34
C ALA A 782 5.94 9.39 -35.27
N SER A 783 5.61 9.11 -33.99
CA SER A 783 5.94 9.96 -32.84
C SER A 783 7.43 10.18 -32.64
N GLY A 784 8.29 9.24 -33.04
CA GLY A 784 9.75 9.40 -33.04
C GLY A 784 10.36 10.08 -34.27
N GLY A 785 9.54 10.50 -35.25
CA GLY A 785 10.04 11.19 -36.45
C GLY A 785 10.86 10.30 -37.41
N PHE A 786 10.53 9.01 -37.44
CA PHE A 786 11.20 8.02 -38.30
C PHE A 786 10.69 8.03 -39.74
N ASP A 787 11.50 7.51 -40.67
CA ASP A 787 11.18 7.47 -42.11
C ASP A 787 10.40 6.21 -42.54
N SER A 788 10.20 5.23 -41.65
CA SER A 788 9.48 3.98 -41.93
C SER A 788 9.02 3.25 -40.66
N GLU A 789 8.05 2.33 -40.79
CA GLU A 789 7.52 1.56 -39.67
C GLU A 789 8.56 0.64 -39.00
N PRO A 790 9.43 -0.07 -39.74
CA PRO A 790 10.51 -0.83 -39.12
C PRO A 790 11.47 0.04 -38.30
N ALA A 791 11.76 1.26 -38.77
CA ALA A 791 12.62 2.19 -38.04
C ALA A 791 11.94 2.73 -36.78
N ALA A 792 10.62 2.95 -36.80
CA ALA A 792 9.86 3.33 -35.62
C ALA A 792 9.84 2.24 -34.56
N ARG A 793 9.66 0.98 -34.96
CA ARG A 793 9.69 -0.18 -34.05
C ARG A 793 11.08 -0.44 -33.46
N GLU A 794 12.14 -0.30 -34.27
CA GLU A 794 13.52 -0.39 -33.77
C GLU A 794 13.86 0.78 -32.83
N GLY A 795 13.43 1.99 -33.19
CA GLY A 795 13.64 3.20 -32.39
C GLY A 795 12.94 3.15 -31.04
N TRP A 796 11.70 2.64 -30.99
CA TRP A 796 11.00 2.39 -29.73
C TRP A 796 11.81 1.49 -28.79
N GLY A 797 12.38 0.39 -29.30
CA GLY A 797 13.25 -0.50 -28.52
C GLY A 797 14.57 0.14 -28.05
N ALA A 798 14.93 1.32 -28.58
CA ALA A 798 16.07 2.13 -28.13
C ALA A 798 15.64 3.31 -27.24
N GLY A 799 14.35 3.43 -26.93
CA GLY A 799 13.76 4.50 -26.13
C GLY A 799 13.32 5.74 -26.90
N ASP A 800 13.32 5.72 -28.23
CA ASP A 800 12.94 6.89 -29.03
C ASP A 800 11.48 6.82 -29.53
N GLY A 801 10.80 7.97 -29.54
CA GLY A 801 9.42 8.12 -30.02
C GLY A 801 8.33 8.02 -28.95
N ALA A 802 8.69 8.18 -27.68
CA ALA A 802 7.76 8.20 -26.57
C ALA A 802 6.95 9.51 -26.48
N VAL A 803 5.67 9.37 -26.15
CA VAL A 803 4.78 10.44 -25.72
C VAL A 803 4.39 10.11 -24.28
N GLN A 804 4.90 10.90 -23.35
CA GLN A 804 4.81 10.67 -21.91
C GLN A 804 3.76 11.58 -21.26
N SER A 805 3.52 11.41 -19.95
CA SER A 805 2.65 12.30 -19.17
C SER A 805 2.98 13.76 -19.44
N GLY A 806 1.96 14.59 -19.64
CA GLY A 806 2.12 15.99 -20.00
C GLY A 806 2.41 16.25 -21.48
N GLN A 807 2.73 15.24 -22.30
CA GLN A 807 3.11 15.40 -23.70
C GLN A 807 1.99 15.08 -24.69
N SER A 808 2.08 15.66 -25.88
CA SER A 808 1.29 15.28 -27.04
C SER A 808 2.15 15.12 -28.29
N TYR A 809 1.82 14.15 -29.14
CA TYR A 809 2.35 14.07 -30.50
C TYR A 809 1.42 14.80 -31.47
N VAL A 810 1.95 15.61 -32.39
CA VAL A 810 1.16 16.32 -33.40
C VAL A 810 1.48 15.92 -34.83
N HIS A 811 0.43 15.76 -35.65
CA HIS A 811 0.56 15.50 -37.09
C HIS A 811 -0.52 16.21 -37.91
N THR A 812 -0.11 16.86 -39.00
CA THR A 812 -1.01 17.52 -39.97
C THR A 812 -1.22 16.64 -41.19
N PHE A 813 -2.48 16.34 -41.53
CA PHE A 813 -2.81 15.38 -42.58
C PHE A 813 -3.00 16.03 -43.96
N GLU A 814 -2.03 15.86 -44.85
CA GLU A 814 -2.06 16.45 -46.19
C GLU A 814 -2.61 15.52 -47.29
N THR A 815 -2.80 14.23 -47.02
CA THR A 815 -3.22 13.23 -48.03
C THR A 815 -4.56 12.60 -47.66
N THR A 816 -5.55 12.74 -48.56
CA THR A 816 -6.88 12.14 -48.41
C THR A 816 -6.83 10.61 -48.41
N GLY A 817 -7.64 9.97 -47.57
CA GLY A 817 -7.69 8.51 -47.39
C GLY A 817 -7.63 8.12 -45.92
N THR A 818 -7.67 6.82 -45.64
CA THR A 818 -7.58 6.28 -44.28
C THR A 818 -6.12 6.00 -43.94
N HIS A 819 -5.64 6.55 -42.82
CA HIS A 819 -4.34 6.29 -42.23
C HIS A 819 -4.55 5.47 -40.96
N GLU A 820 -4.16 4.20 -40.95
CA GLU A 820 -4.19 3.37 -39.73
C GLU A 820 -2.87 3.53 -38.98
N TYR A 821 -2.94 3.49 -37.65
CA TYR A 821 -1.78 3.65 -36.78
C TYR A 821 -1.94 2.80 -35.50
N ALA A 822 -0.84 2.57 -34.81
CA ALA A 822 -0.80 1.79 -33.58
C ALA A 822 0.17 2.41 -32.57
N CYS A 823 -0.03 2.06 -31.29
CA CYS A 823 0.94 2.25 -30.23
C CYS A 823 1.85 1.02 -30.16
N ILE A 824 3.16 1.17 -30.42
CA ILE A 824 4.11 0.05 -30.48
C ILE A 824 4.11 -0.85 -29.22
N PRO A 825 4.20 -0.33 -27.98
CA PRO A 825 4.19 -1.19 -26.78
C PRO A 825 2.82 -1.86 -26.57
N HIS A 826 1.72 -1.21 -26.92
CA HIS A 826 0.36 -1.64 -26.59
C HIS A 826 -0.42 -2.21 -27.79
N GLU A 827 0.24 -2.47 -28.92
CA GLU A 827 -0.41 -3.01 -30.13
C GLU A 827 -0.98 -4.41 -29.87
N ALA A 828 -0.29 -5.25 -29.09
CA ALA A 828 -0.74 -6.57 -28.70
C ALA A 828 -2.02 -6.54 -27.86
N ALA A 829 -2.18 -5.50 -27.03
CA ALA A 829 -3.40 -5.20 -26.27
C ALA A 829 -4.54 -4.60 -27.14
N GLY A 830 -4.27 -4.34 -28.42
CA GLY A 830 -5.26 -3.82 -29.36
C GLY A 830 -5.32 -2.30 -29.44
N MET A 831 -4.29 -1.58 -28.97
CA MET A 831 -4.19 -0.12 -29.07
C MET A 831 -3.89 0.34 -30.50
N VAL A 832 -4.91 0.28 -31.36
CA VAL A 832 -4.88 0.67 -32.77
C VAL A 832 -5.92 1.76 -33.06
N GLY A 833 -5.60 2.66 -33.98
CA GLY A 833 -6.46 3.77 -34.36
C GLY A 833 -6.49 4.02 -35.86
N SER A 834 -7.45 4.85 -36.30
CA SER A 834 -7.54 5.28 -37.70
C SER A 834 -7.94 6.74 -37.84
N VAL A 835 -7.29 7.47 -38.76
CA VAL A 835 -7.69 8.80 -39.19
C VAL A 835 -8.13 8.74 -40.65
N THR A 836 -9.39 9.06 -40.94
CA THR A 836 -9.90 9.21 -42.30
C THR A 836 -9.90 10.68 -42.71
N VAL A 837 -9.14 11.02 -43.74
CA VAL A 837 -8.96 12.38 -44.24
C VAL A 837 -9.80 12.59 -45.50
N GLU A 838 -10.74 13.54 -45.48
CA GLU A 838 -11.68 13.84 -46.59
C GLU A 838 -11.42 15.15 -47.34
#